data_AF-A0A661AHZ0-F1
#
_entry.id   AF-A0A661AHZ0-F1
#
_cell.length_a   1.000
_cell.length_b   1.000
_cell.length_c   1.000
_cell.angle_alpha   90.00
_cell.angle_beta   90.00
_cell.angle_gamma   90.00
#
_symmetry.space_group_name_H-M   'P 1'
#
loop_
_entity.id
_entity.type
_entity.pdbx_description
1 polymer ?
#
loop_
_entity_poly.entity_id
_entity_poly.type
_entity_poly.pdbx_seq_one_letter_code
_entity_poly.pdbx_strand_id
1 'polypeptide(L)'
;MRYWSLRALYGVLFSLSVLLLTPRTGYRFNLKKGDIAPRDIIAPCDFYVKKPQEQYALEKERAYMLVPPVLVYTGIDEEIMEYLKKFPEKERKKIISVLSKGVLETKDEIPPFYGRKVVVKRDSREYMVDKDSILTLSEAKRRLSEIKDPKIDTLFYMLTPNLRVDLVETERRRKEAGDKVSPYKGRVLKGEMIIRAHDVVTEEVEEKLRSLEEARRGKREIKVYAGKFLYLIFLVSFLYFYLYFKKKEILDSLRHILLIFFVSLIILFIARITTLLDNPFAFYILPLGFAGLTLTLLSDFELGIIGSLFLSMSLLLFTGLRSYIPFILTLTGIGGGIEVRKLRHRAEFYYSGIVIFFILLISMVSVELVRGMRVLEILKASGFCVLNTLGSVLLTLGFLPVFERLFHLTTNLTYLELSDLNRPILRRLAMEAPGTFNHSLIVGALAEAACEAIGANSLLARVGGYYHDIGKIKRPEFFIENSTGKNPHDRLSPRTSAIILKSHVKDGVELARKERLPEEIIRIIREHHGTTLIRAFYEKEKRENGEVDEKEFRYPGPVPSSRESAVVMLADSVEAAARSLEEPAPEKIKALIEKIVDEKVKDHQMDNSGLSLKDIEKIKEVFYPFLCGSRHERIDYEGLGE
;
A
#
# COMPACT_ATOMS: atom_id res chain seq x y z
N MET A 1 -5.35 0.54 26.25
CA MET A 1 -5.39 -0.66 25.37
C MET A 1 -5.63 -0.33 23.89
N ARG A 2 -6.56 0.55 23.50
CA ARG A 2 -6.85 0.89 22.08
C ARG A 2 -5.63 1.35 21.25
N TYR A 3 -4.69 2.11 21.81
CA TYR A 3 -3.55 2.65 21.05
C TYR A 3 -2.44 1.62 20.76
N TRP A 4 -2.29 0.59 21.58
CA TRP A 4 -1.25 -0.43 21.38
C TRP A 4 -1.57 -1.38 20.21
N SER A 5 -2.85 -1.75 20.04
CA SER A 5 -3.28 -2.62 18.95
C SER A 5 -3.13 -1.97 17.57
N LEU A 6 -3.41 -0.67 17.47
CA LEU A 6 -3.27 0.09 16.22
C LEU A 6 -1.80 0.29 15.80
N ARG A 7 -0.89 0.53 16.77
CA ARG A 7 0.55 0.69 16.51
C ARG A 7 1.21 -0.63 16.09
N ALA A 8 0.84 -1.74 16.72
CA ALA A 8 1.30 -3.08 16.34
C ALA A 8 0.79 -3.47 14.94
N LEU A 9 -0.46 -3.11 14.62
CA LEU A 9 -1.06 -3.40 13.32
C LEU A 9 -0.29 -2.73 12.17
N TYR A 10 0.11 -1.47 12.30
CA TYR A 10 0.93 -0.80 11.29
C TYR A 10 2.27 -1.51 11.06
N GLY A 11 3.01 -1.79 12.13
CA GLY A 11 4.32 -2.44 12.02
C GLY A 11 4.21 -3.82 11.34
N VAL A 12 3.15 -4.57 11.66
CA VAL A 12 2.86 -5.86 11.03
C VAL A 12 2.48 -5.69 9.55
N LEU A 13 1.54 -4.80 9.23
CA LEU A 13 1.09 -4.58 7.85
C LEU A 13 2.21 -4.08 6.94
N PHE A 14 3.05 -3.15 7.43
CA PHE A 14 4.22 -2.67 6.68
C PHE A 14 5.25 -3.79 6.50
N SER A 15 5.57 -4.53 7.55
CA SER A 15 6.53 -5.64 7.44
C SER A 15 6.04 -6.70 6.46
N LEU A 16 4.75 -7.02 6.49
CA LEU A 16 4.12 -7.94 5.54
C LEU A 16 4.15 -7.39 4.11
N SER A 17 3.83 -6.11 3.89
CA SER A 17 3.85 -5.53 2.55
C SER A 17 5.26 -5.55 1.95
N VAL A 18 6.29 -5.20 2.74
CA VAL A 18 7.67 -5.30 2.27
C VAL A 18 8.06 -6.75 1.98
N LEU A 19 7.76 -7.70 2.88
CA LEU A 19 8.09 -9.11 2.65
C LEU A 19 7.42 -9.67 1.40
N LEU A 20 6.14 -9.35 1.17
CA LEU A 20 5.36 -9.81 0.01
C LEU A 20 5.81 -9.16 -1.30
N LEU A 21 6.18 -7.87 -1.26
CA LEU A 21 6.57 -7.12 -2.44
C LEU A 21 8.05 -7.28 -2.78
N THR A 22 8.93 -7.63 -1.84
CA THR A 22 10.35 -7.82 -2.19
C THR A 22 10.53 -9.00 -3.17
N PRO A 23 11.30 -8.83 -4.25
CA PRO A 23 11.57 -9.92 -5.17
C PRO A 23 12.23 -11.11 -4.46
N ARG A 24 11.86 -12.31 -4.88
CA ARG A 24 12.53 -13.55 -4.44
C ARG A 24 13.96 -13.54 -4.98
N THR A 25 14.94 -13.46 -4.09
CA THR A 25 16.35 -13.56 -4.45
C THR A 25 16.70 -15.03 -4.69
N GLY A 26 16.43 -15.52 -5.89
CA GLY A 26 16.94 -16.81 -6.36
C GLY A 26 18.35 -16.64 -6.87
N TYR A 27 19.29 -17.44 -6.36
CA TYR A 27 20.62 -17.55 -6.97
C TYR A 27 20.50 -18.50 -8.16
N ARG A 28 20.60 -17.96 -9.38
CA ARG A 28 20.66 -18.75 -10.62
C ARG A 28 22.07 -18.67 -11.19
N PHE A 29 22.67 -19.81 -11.47
CA PHE A 29 23.78 -19.93 -12.38
C PHE A 29 23.20 -19.73 -13.79
N ASN A 30 23.39 -18.55 -14.37
CA ASN A 30 23.03 -18.27 -15.77
C ASN A 30 24.06 -18.94 -16.70
N LEU A 31 24.24 -20.25 -16.60
CA LEU A 31 25.13 -21.05 -17.43
C LEU A 31 24.31 -22.17 -18.07
N LYS A 32 24.24 -22.18 -19.39
CA LYS A 32 23.58 -23.19 -20.22
C LYS A 32 24.61 -24.01 -20.97
N LYS A 33 24.21 -25.19 -21.46
CA LYS A 33 25.02 -26.00 -22.38
C LYS A 33 25.61 -25.13 -23.50
N GLY A 34 26.94 -25.18 -23.64
CA GLY A 34 27.69 -24.39 -24.63
C GLY A 34 28.28 -23.08 -24.10
N ASP A 35 27.86 -22.59 -22.93
CA ASP A 35 28.49 -21.43 -22.29
C ASP A 35 29.88 -21.79 -21.75
N ILE A 36 30.75 -20.79 -21.62
CA ILE A 36 32.07 -20.95 -21.00
C ILE A 36 31.97 -20.53 -19.53
N ALA A 37 32.39 -21.41 -18.61
CA ALA A 37 32.34 -21.11 -17.19
C ALA A 37 33.31 -19.97 -16.82
N PRO A 38 32.86 -18.86 -16.21
CA PRO A 38 33.74 -17.72 -15.91
C PRO A 38 34.66 -17.96 -14.69
N ARG A 39 34.42 -19.04 -13.93
CA ARG A 39 35.15 -19.39 -12.71
C ARG A 39 34.93 -20.86 -12.35
N ASP A 40 35.79 -21.38 -11.48
CA ASP A 40 35.60 -22.70 -10.87
C ASP A 40 34.30 -22.74 -10.07
N ILE A 41 33.51 -23.79 -10.28
CA ILE A 41 32.31 -24.08 -9.50
C ILE A 41 32.53 -25.41 -8.79
N ILE A 42 32.68 -25.34 -7.47
CA ILE A 42 32.85 -26.49 -6.59
C ILE A 42 31.56 -26.69 -5.79
N ALA A 43 31.13 -27.94 -5.63
CA ALA A 43 29.96 -28.33 -4.88
C ALA A 43 30.09 -27.90 -3.40
N PRO A 44 29.25 -26.98 -2.90
CA PRO A 44 29.34 -26.45 -1.54
C PRO A 44 28.72 -27.39 -0.48
N CYS A 45 27.95 -28.38 -0.92
CA CYS A 45 27.27 -29.37 -0.10
C CYS A 45 26.97 -30.61 -0.95
N ASP A 46 26.61 -31.72 -0.30
CA ASP A 46 26.12 -32.90 -1.00
C ASP A 46 24.74 -32.64 -1.60
N PHE A 47 24.50 -33.10 -2.83
CA PHE A 47 23.18 -33.05 -3.46
C PHE A 47 23.00 -34.18 -4.48
N TYR A 48 21.74 -34.51 -4.78
CA TYR A 48 21.38 -35.50 -5.80
C TYR A 48 21.10 -34.81 -7.13
N VAL A 49 21.59 -35.39 -8.22
CA VAL A 49 21.35 -34.90 -9.58
C VAL A 49 20.04 -35.49 -10.09
N LYS A 50 19.04 -34.64 -10.33
CA LYS A 50 17.74 -35.09 -10.85
C LYS A 50 17.84 -35.45 -12.32
N LYS A 51 17.16 -36.53 -12.71
CA LYS A 51 16.95 -36.87 -14.13
C LYS A 51 16.04 -35.83 -14.79
N PRO A 52 16.25 -35.50 -16.07
CA PRO A 52 15.27 -34.78 -16.87
C PRO A 52 13.91 -35.48 -16.79
N GLN A 53 12.83 -34.70 -16.76
CA GLN A 53 11.47 -35.24 -16.59
C GLN A 53 11.10 -36.22 -17.72
N GLU A 54 11.52 -35.93 -18.95
CA GLU A 54 11.33 -36.80 -20.11
C GLU A 54 12.07 -38.13 -19.95
N GLN A 55 13.35 -38.09 -19.56
CA GLN A 55 14.12 -39.30 -19.32
C GLN A 55 13.53 -40.13 -18.17
N TYR A 56 13.12 -39.49 -17.07
CA TYR A 56 12.50 -40.17 -15.95
C TYR A 56 11.16 -40.81 -16.33
N ALA A 57 10.33 -40.12 -17.11
CA ALA A 57 9.06 -40.64 -17.61
C ALA A 57 9.28 -41.84 -18.53
N LEU A 58 10.24 -41.76 -19.46
CA LEU A 58 10.58 -42.86 -20.37
C LEU A 58 11.08 -44.10 -19.63
N GLU A 59 11.94 -43.91 -18.61
CA GLU A 59 12.42 -45.02 -17.78
C GLU A 59 11.28 -45.66 -16.96
N LYS A 60 10.34 -44.86 -16.45
CA LYS A 60 9.14 -45.36 -15.77
C LYS A 60 8.21 -46.13 -16.71
N GLU A 61 7.96 -45.60 -17.90
CA GLU A 61 7.15 -46.26 -18.93
C GLU A 61 7.79 -47.58 -19.39
N ARG A 62 9.12 -47.59 -19.58
CA ARG A 62 9.84 -48.82 -19.90
C ARG A 62 9.75 -49.85 -18.78
N ALA A 63 9.91 -49.44 -17.52
CA ALA A 63 9.75 -50.33 -16.37
C ALA A 63 8.33 -50.90 -16.28
N TYR A 64 7.32 -50.07 -16.57
CA TYR A 64 5.91 -50.46 -16.66
C TYR A 64 5.68 -51.50 -17.77
N MET A 65 6.20 -51.27 -18.98
CA MET A 65 6.02 -52.15 -20.14
C MET A 65 6.82 -53.46 -20.07
N LEU A 66 7.81 -53.56 -19.18
CA LEU A 66 8.54 -54.79 -18.92
C LEU A 66 7.79 -55.75 -17.98
N VAL A 67 6.75 -55.29 -17.28
CA VAL A 67 5.99 -56.15 -16.37
C VAL A 67 5.09 -57.10 -17.18
N PRO A 68 5.26 -58.43 -17.04
CA PRO A 68 4.41 -59.40 -17.72
C PRO A 68 2.98 -59.33 -17.16
N PRO A 69 1.94 -59.31 -18.01
CA PRO A 69 0.55 -59.41 -17.57
C PRO A 69 0.27 -60.67 -16.76
N VAL A 70 -0.62 -60.55 -15.79
CA VAL A 70 -1.06 -61.63 -14.91
C VAL A 70 -2.42 -62.15 -15.38
N LEU A 71 -2.50 -63.47 -15.57
CA LEU A 71 -3.69 -64.19 -15.96
C LEU A 71 -4.04 -65.18 -14.85
N VAL A 72 -5.33 -65.36 -14.57
CA VAL A 72 -5.84 -66.25 -13.52
C VAL A 72 -6.59 -67.40 -14.19
N TYR A 73 -6.15 -68.63 -13.88
CA TYR A 73 -6.82 -69.84 -14.32
C TYR A 73 -8.01 -70.13 -13.40
N THR A 74 -9.21 -70.21 -13.96
CA THR A 74 -10.46 -70.37 -13.18
C THR A 74 -10.92 -71.83 -13.06
N GLY A 75 -10.17 -72.78 -13.62
CA GLY A 75 -10.59 -74.18 -13.65
C GLY A 75 -11.53 -74.51 -14.82
N ILE A 76 -11.70 -75.81 -15.11
CA ILE A 76 -12.69 -76.26 -16.08
C ILE A 76 -14.05 -76.30 -15.36
N ASP A 77 -15.08 -75.74 -16.00
CA ASP A 77 -16.43 -75.68 -15.44
C ASP A 77 -16.95 -77.08 -15.04
N GLU A 78 -17.66 -77.16 -13.91
CA GLU A 78 -18.11 -78.45 -13.35
C GLU A 78 -19.07 -79.16 -14.29
N GLU A 79 -19.93 -78.40 -14.98
CA GLU A 79 -20.84 -78.92 -16.01
C GLU A 79 -20.08 -79.52 -17.20
N ILE A 80 -18.97 -78.91 -17.62
CA ILE A 80 -18.10 -79.43 -18.67
C ILE A 80 -17.46 -80.73 -18.16
N MET A 81 -16.93 -80.74 -16.94
CA MET A 81 -16.31 -81.93 -16.34
C MET A 81 -17.28 -83.12 -16.24
N GLU A 82 -18.54 -82.87 -15.88
CA GLU A 82 -19.59 -83.89 -15.83
C GLU A 82 -19.96 -84.38 -17.25
N TYR A 83 -20.09 -83.46 -18.21
CA TYR A 83 -20.36 -83.80 -19.61
C TYR A 83 -19.24 -84.66 -20.22
N LEU A 84 -17.98 -84.39 -19.86
CA LEU A 84 -16.81 -85.13 -20.34
C LEU A 84 -16.80 -86.61 -19.91
N LYS A 85 -17.56 -87.02 -18.88
CA LYS A 85 -17.71 -88.44 -18.52
C LYS A 85 -18.40 -89.26 -19.61
N LYS A 86 -19.15 -88.60 -20.52
CA LYS A 86 -19.86 -89.24 -21.65
C LYS A 86 -18.95 -89.58 -22.84
N PHE A 87 -17.68 -89.16 -22.82
CA PHE A 87 -16.67 -89.45 -23.85
C PHE A 87 -15.79 -90.65 -23.46
N PRO A 88 -15.25 -91.41 -24.44
CA PRO A 88 -14.22 -92.41 -24.21
C PRO A 88 -13.00 -91.83 -23.48
N GLU A 89 -12.34 -92.65 -22.65
CA GLU A 89 -11.22 -92.20 -21.80
C GLU A 89 -10.10 -91.49 -22.60
N LYS A 90 -9.79 -91.98 -23.79
CA LYS A 90 -8.76 -91.42 -24.68
C LYS A 90 -9.09 -89.99 -25.12
N GLU A 91 -10.33 -89.74 -25.52
CA GLU A 91 -10.80 -88.43 -25.99
C GLU A 91 -10.99 -87.46 -24.83
N ARG A 92 -11.53 -87.95 -23.71
CA ARG A 92 -11.63 -87.20 -22.45
C ARG A 92 -10.26 -86.67 -21.98
N LYS A 93 -9.22 -87.51 -22.00
CA LYS A 93 -7.85 -87.09 -21.66
C LYS A 93 -7.32 -86.03 -22.63
N LYS A 94 -7.58 -86.15 -23.94
CA LYS A 94 -7.19 -85.15 -24.94
C LYS A 94 -7.89 -83.81 -24.68
N ILE A 95 -9.19 -83.81 -24.41
CA ILE A 95 -9.97 -82.59 -24.13
C ILE A 95 -9.47 -81.89 -22.86
N ILE A 96 -9.31 -82.65 -21.77
CA ILE A 96 -8.77 -82.10 -20.51
C ILE A 96 -7.36 -81.54 -20.72
N SER A 97 -6.50 -82.18 -21.53
CA SER A 97 -5.15 -81.66 -21.83
C SER A 97 -5.14 -80.33 -22.59
N VAL A 98 -6.19 -80.05 -23.37
CA VAL A 98 -6.35 -78.79 -24.11
C VAL A 98 -6.89 -77.71 -23.18
N LEU A 99 -7.95 -78.01 -22.43
CA LEU A 99 -8.59 -77.04 -21.53
C LEU A 99 -7.73 -76.72 -20.29
N SER A 100 -6.92 -77.67 -19.82
CA SER A 100 -6.01 -77.46 -18.68
C SER A 100 -4.82 -76.54 -18.98
N LYS A 101 -4.57 -76.21 -20.25
CA LYS A 101 -3.57 -75.20 -20.67
C LYS A 101 -4.06 -73.77 -20.49
N GLY A 102 -5.35 -73.56 -20.21
CA GLY A 102 -5.98 -72.25 -20.14
C GLY A 102 -6.39 -71.76 -21.53
N VAL A 103 -7.65 -71.36 -21.64
CA VAL A 103 -8.30 -70.87 -22.85
C VAL A 103 -8.84 -69.47 -22.57
N LEU A 104 -8.37 -68.50 -23.35
CA LEU A 104 -8.86 -67.12 -23.35
C LEU A 104 -9.99 -66.94 -24.36
N GLU A 105 -10.80 -65.90 -24.19
CA GLU A 105 -11.76 -65.48 -25.22
C GLU A 105 -11.00 -64.98 -26.46
N THR A 106 -10.14 -63.98 -26.28
CA THR A 106 -9.22 -63.45 -27.31
C THR A 106 -7.86 -63.10 -26.72
N LYS A 107 -6.80 -63.15 -27.56
CA LYS A 107 -5.45 -62.71 -27.18
C LYS A 107 -5.34 -61.19 -27.04
N ASP A 108 -6.32 -60.43 -27.52
CA ASP A 108 -6.38 -58.96 -27.39
C ASP A 108 -6.67 -58.51 -25.95
N GLU A 109 -7.18 -59.41 -25.10
CA GLU A 109 -7.37 -59.12 -23.67
C GLU A 109 -6.04 -58.95 -22.93
N ILE A 110 -4.95 -59.53 -23.44
CA ILE A 110 -3.62 -59.44 -22.84
C ILE A 110 -3.05 -58.03 -23.08
N PRO A 111 -2.84 -57.22 -22.03
CA PRO A 111 -2.29 -55.88 -22.16
C PRO A 111 -0.94 -55.87 -22.88
N PRO A 112 -0.62 -54.81 -23.64
CA PRO A 112 0.64 -54.72 -24.36
C PRO A 112 1.81 -54.66 -23.38
N PHE A 113 2.88 -55.39 -23.68
CA PHE A 113 4.13 -55.45 -22.90
C PHE A 113 5.29 -55.86 -23.81
N TYR A 114 6.54 -55.62 -23.40
CA TYR A 114 7.73 -55.89 -24.24
C TYR A 114 8.19 -57.36 -24.22
N GLY A 115 7.65 -58.20 -23.34
CA GLY A 115 8.01 -59.61 -23.22
C GLY A 115 7.17 -60.54 -24.09
N ARG A 116 7.54 -61.83 -24.11
CA ARG A 116 6.76 -62.91 -24.75
C ARG A 116 6.05 -63.83 -23.75
N LYS A 117 6.43 -63.78 -22.48
CA LYS A 117 5.89 -64.64 -21.43
C LYS A 117 4.95 -63.86 -20.54
N VAL A 118 3.80 -64.44 -20.23
CA VAL A 118 2.83 -63.92 -19.27
C VAL A 118 2.87 -64.75 -17.99
N VAL A 119 2.40 -64.19 -16.88
CA VAL A 119 2.27 -64.90 -15.62
C VAL A 119 0.89 -65.53 -15.58
N VAL A 120 0.80 -66.85 -15.41
CA VAL A 120 -0.45 -67.58 -15.18
C VAL A 120 -0.50 -68.04 -13.73
N LYS A 121 -1.49 -67.57 -12.98
CA LYS A 121 -1.76 -67.91 -11.59
C LYS A 121 -2.76 -69.06 -11.52
N ARG A 122 -2.35 -70.17 -10.91
CA ARG A 122 -3.16 -71.39 -10.71
C ARG A 122 -2.92 -71.94 -9.31
N ASP A 123 -3.98 -72.16 -8.54
CA ASP A 123 -3.93 -72.75 -7.19
C ASP A 123 -2.88 -72.10 -6.28
N SER A 124 -2.84 -70.77 -6.28
CA SER A 124 -1.87 -69.92 -5.55
C SER A 124 -0.41 -70.01 -6.00
N ARG A 125 -0.10 -70.69 -7.12
CA ARG A 125 1.23 -70.71 -7.74
C ARG A 125 1.24 -69.89 -9.03
N GLU A 126 2.40 -69.32 -9.35
CA GLU A 126 2.60 -68.52 -10.56
C GLU A 126 3.53 -69.27 -11.53
N TYR A 127 3.13 -69.33 -12.79
CA TYR A 127 3.87 -69.98 -13.87
C TYR A 127 4.11 -68.99 -15.00
N MET A 128 5.32 -68.96 -15.53
CA MET A 128 5.65 -68.15 -16.71
C MET A 128 5.35 -68.95 -17.97
N VAL A 129 4.34 -68.53 -18.72
CA VAL A 129 3.85 -69.22 -19.92
C VAL A 129 4.05 -68.33 -21.13
N ASP A 130 4.46 -68.90 -22.26
CA ASP A 130 4.59 -68.14 -23.50
C ASP A 130 3.20 -67.71 -24.00
N LYS A 131 3.01 -66.43 -24.33
CA LYS A 131 1.74 -65.87 -24.82
C LYS A 131 1.22 -66.66 -26.03
N ASP A 132 2.11 -67.12 -26.89
CA ASP A 132 1.72 -67.84 -28.11
C ASP A 132 1.23 -69.26 -27.83
N SER A 133 1.62 -69.84 -26.68
CA SER A 133 1.19 -71.16 -26.26
C SER A 133 -0.22 -71.20 -25.63
N ILE A 134 -0.76 -70.03 -25.26
CA ILE A 134 -2.13 -69.88 -24.74
C ILE A 134 -3.12 -69.95 -25.90
N LEU A 135 -4.18 -70.73 -25.73
CA LEU A 135 -5.19 -70.93 -26.76
C LEU A 135 -6.32 -69.93 -26.61
N THR A 136 -6.84 -69.42 -27.74
CA THR A 136 -8.15 -68.77 -27.76
C THR A 136 -9.28 -69.80 -27.81
N LEU A 137 -10.51 -69.38 -27.50
CA LEU A 137 -11.69 -70.23 -27.60
C LEU A 137 -11.82 -70.85 -29.01
N SER A 138 -11.57 -70.06 -30.04
CA SER A 138 -11.57 -70.48 -31.44
C SER A 138 -10.44 -71.49 -31.75
N GLU A 139 -9.22 -71.25 -31.24
CA GLU A 139 -8.09 -72.18 -31.41
C GLU A 139 -8.31 -73.49 -30.66
N ALA A 140 -8.91 -73.44 -29.47
CA ALA A 140 -9.28 -74.61 -28.68
C ALA A 140 -10.35 -75.44 -29.41
N LYS A 141 -11.43 -74.81 -29.90
CA LYS A 141 -12.47 -75.46 -30.71
C LYS A 141 -11.88 -76.14 -31.96
N ARG A 142 -10.99 -75.45 -32.68
CA ARG A 142 -10.29 -76.01 -33.86
C ARG A 142 -9.39 -77.20 -33.53
N ARG A 143 -8.71 -77.22 -32.38
CA ARG A 143 -7.89 -78.37 -31.96
C ARG A 143 -8.75 -79.56 -31.51
N LEU A 144 -9.93 -79.29 -30.98
CA LEU A 144 -10.86 -80.30 -30.50
C LEU A 144 -11.74 -80.88 -31.63
N SER A 145 -11.93 -80.16 -32.74
CA SER A 145 -12.68 -80.67 -33.91
C SER A 145 -12.00 -81.82 -34.65
N GLU A 146 -10.76 -82.14 -34.31
CA GLU A 146 -10.07 -83.37 -34.76
C GLU A 146 -10.67 -84.65 -34.14
N ILE A 147 -11.47 -84.52 -33.07
CA ILE A 147 -12.14 -85.63 -32.40
C ILE A 147 -13.43 -85.94 -33.17
N LYS A 148 -13.50 -87.12 -33.80
CA LYS A 148 -14.66 -87.56 -34.59
C LYS A 148 -15.74 -88.20 -33.71
N ASP A 149 -16.24 -87.45 -32.72
CA ASP A 149 -17.37 -87.85 -31.86
C ASP A 149 -18.50 -86.82 -32.04
N PRO A 150 -19.75 -87.22 -32.38
CA PRO A 150 -20.89 -86.31 -32.55
C PRO A 150 -21.19 -85.42 -31.32
N LYS A 151 -20.77 -85.83 -30.12
CA LYS A 151 -20.94 -85.07 -28.87
C LYS A 151 -20.00 -83.87 -28.78
N ILE A 152 -18.98 -83.76 -29.63
CA ILE A 152 -18.02 -82.65 -29.61
C ILE A 152 -18.68 -81.32 -29.97
N ASP A 153 -19.69 -81.34 -30.85
CA ASP A 153 -20.42 -80.15 -31.26
C ASP A 153 -21.22 -79.57 -30.08
N THR A 154 -21.84 -80.43 -29.28
CA THR A 154 -22.51 -80.03 -28.04
C THR A 154 -21.51 -79.45 -27.03
N LEU A 155 -20.32 -80.04 -26.91
CA LEU A 155 -19.25 -79.49 -26.07
C LEU A 155 -18.84 -78.08 -26.51
N PHE A 156 -18.79 -77.77 -27.82
CA PHE A 156 -18.43 -76.43 -28.30
C PHE A 156 -19.40 -75.32 -27.91
N TYR A 157 -20.68 -75.65 -27.68
CA TYR A 157 -21.66 -74.71 -27.14
C TYR A 157 -21.48 -74.48 -25.63
N MET A 158 -20.88 -75.44 -24.91
CA MET A 158 -20.63 -75.36 -23.47
C MET A 158 -19.26 -74.77 -23.12
N LEU A 159 -18.31 -74.73 -24.06
CA LEU A 159 -16.97 -74.21 -23.80
C LEU A 159 -16.99 -72.72 -23.46
N THR A 160 -16.53 -72.40 -22.26
CA THR A 160 -16.29 -71.04 -21.77
C THR A 160 -14.78 -70.81 -21.56
N PRO A 161 -14.28 -69.56 -21.64
CA PRO A 161 -12.91 -69.23 -21.29
C PRO A 161 -12.62 -69.56 -19.83
N ASN A 162 -11.53 -70.29 -19.58
CA ASN A 162 -11.09 -70.67 -18.24
C ASN A 162 -9.74 -70.04 -17.84
N LEU A 163 -9.31 -69.05 -18.60
CA LEU A 163 -8.20 -68.17 -18.29
C LEU A 163 -8.69 -66.74 -18.47
N ARG A 164 -8.45 -65.85 -17.50
CA ARG A 164 -8.85 -64.44 -17.56
C ARG A 164 -7.69 -63.55 -17.17
N VAL A 165 -7.60 -62.36 -17.77
CA VAL A 165 -6.58 -61.38 -17.39
C VAL A 165 -6.96 -60.70 -16.07
N ASP A 166 -6.06 -60.71 -15.10
CA ASP A 166 -6.17 -59.93 -13.88
C ASP A 166 -5.53 -58.56 -14.10
N LEU A 167 -6.35 -57.63 -14.62
CA LEU A 167 -5.94 -56.25 -14.89
C LEU A 167 -5.54 -55.52 -13.61
N VAL A 168 -6.20 -55.81 -12.48
CA VAL A 168 -5.94 -55.14 -11.21
C VAL A 168 -4.54 -55.50 -10.70
N GLU A 169 -4.20 -56.79 -10.67
CA GLU A 169 -2.90 -57.26 -10.25
C GLU A 169 -1.79 -56.86 -11.25
N THR A 170 -2.10 -56.88 -12.55
CA THR A 170 -1.17 -56.42 -13.59
C THR A 170 -0.82 -54.95 -13.42
N GLU A 171 -1.82 -54.08 -13.25
CA GLU A 171 -1.62 -52.64 -13.02
C GLU A 171 -0.91 -52.35 -11.69
N ARG A 172 -1.21 -53.13 -10.63
CA ARG A 172 -0.50 -53.02 -9.36
C ARG A 172 1.01 -53.28 -9.52
N ARG A 173 1.39 -54.38 -10.16
CA ARG A 173 2.81 -54.73 -10.41
C ARG A 173 3.50 -53.72 -11.31
N ARG A 174 2.80 -53.23 -12.33
CA ARG A 174 3.27 -52.18 -13.24
C ARG A 174 3.58 -50.87 -12.50
N LYS A 175 2.67 -50.44 -11.63
CA LYS A 175 2.87 -49.25 -10.79
C LYS A 175 4.06 -49.43 -9.84
N GLU A 176 4.17 -50.59 -9.19
CA GLU A 176 5.31 -50.91 -8.32
C GLU A 176 6.65 -50.92 -9.06
N ALA A 177 6.69 -51.42 -10.29
CA ALA A 177 7.89 -51.38 -11.12
C ALA A 177 8.27 -49.94 -11.50
N GLY A 178 7.29 -49.11 -11.86
CA GLY A 178 7.51 -47.68 -12.11
C GLY A 178 8.02 -46.93 -10.88
N ASP A 179 7.46 -47.19 -9.70
CA ASP A 179 7.83 -46.51 -8.46
C ASP A 179 9.24 -46.87 -7.96
N LYS A 180 9.78 -48.02 -8.37
CA LYS A 180 11.18 -48.41 -8.09
C LYS A 180 12.21 -47.65 -8.94
N VAL A 181 11.79 -46.94 -9.99
CA VAL A 181 12.69 -46.13 -10.81
C VAL A 181 13.16 -44.90 -10.03
N SER A 182 14.46 -44.81 -9.77
CA SER A 182 15.07 -43.66 -9.09
C SER A 182 14.94 -42.39 -9.94
N PRO A 183 14.48 -41.27 -9.36
CA PRO A 183 14.42 -39.97 -10.05
C PRO A 183 15.80 -39.29 -10.16
N TYR A 184 16.86 -39.89 -9.61
CA TYR A 184 18.20 -39.32 -9.57
C TYR A 184 19.19 -40.11 -10.43
N LYS A 185 20.08 -39.42 -11.16
CA LYS A 185 21.19 -40.03 -11.91
C LYS A 185 22.36 -40.40 -11.00
N GLY A 186 22.57 -39.63 -9.93
CA GLY A 186 23.69 -39.82 -9.01
C GLY A 186 23.70 -38.79 -7.89
N ARG A 187 24.77 -38.79 -7.10
CA ARG A 187 25.02 -37.86 -6.01
C ARG A 187 26.36 -37.15 -6.25
N VAL A 188 26.37 -35.84 -6.07
CA VAL A 188 27.58 -35.01 -6.06
C VAL A 188 27.93 -34.72 -4.61
N LEU A 189 29.20 -34.91 -4.24
CA LEU A 189 29.69 -34.71 -2.87
C LEU A 189 30.19 -33.28 -2.65
N LYS A 190 30.12 -32.80 -1.42
CA LYS A 190 30.73 -31.53 -1.02
C LYS A 190 32.23 -31.54 -1.34
N GLY A 191 32.71 -30.48 -1.99
CA GLY A 191 34.10 -30.34 -2.42
C GLY A 191 34.38 -30.90 -3.82
N GLU A 192 33.42 -31.59 -4.43
CA GLU A 192 33.55 -32.07 -5.81
C GLU A 192 33.51 -30.89 -6.80
N MET A 193 34.41 -30.92 -7.78
CA MET A 193 34.47 -29.90 -8.82
C MET A 193 33.38 -30.16 -9.87
N ILE A 194 32.44 -29.21 -10.03
CA ILE A 194 31.34 -29.32 -11.00
C ILE A 194 31.81 -28.88 -12.38
N ILE A 195 32.54 -27.75 -12.46
CA ILE A 195 33.17 -27.25 -13.69
C ILE A 195 34.33 -26.33 -13.35
N ARG A 196 35.40 -26.34 -14.15
CA ARG A 196 36.54 -25.41 -14.03
C ARG A 196 36.29 -24.12 -14.79
N ALA A 197 36.97 -23.06 -14.40
CA ALA A 197 37.02 -21.83 -15.17
C ALA A 197 37.50 -22.12 -16.59
N HIS A 198 36.86 -21.50 -17.58
CA HIS A 198 37.13 -21.59 -19.01
C HIS A 198 36.74 -22.92 -19.69
N ASP A 199 36.18 -23.88 -18.95
CA ASP A 199 35.60 -25.08 -19.55
C ASP A 199 34.22 -24.78 -20.15
N VAL A 200 33.86 -25.54 -21.19
CA VAL A 200 32.54 -25.48 -21.82
C VAL A 200 31.54 -26.26 -20.96
N VAL A 201 30.39 -25.64 -20.69
CA VAL A 201 29.29 -26.25 -19.95
C VAL A 201 28.70 -27.40 -20.78
N THR A 202 28.86 -28.63 -20.28
CA THR A 202 28.21 -29.81 -20.84
C THR A 202 26.78 -29.96 -20.30
N GLU A 203 25.99 -30.83 -20.92
CA GLU A 203 24.62 -31.13 -20.47
C GLU A 203 24.60 -31.69 -19.03
N GLU A 204 25.56 -32.54 -18.68
CA GLU A 204 25.71 -33.06 -17.32
C GLU A 204 26.04 -31.95 -16.31
N VAL A 205 26.91 -31.00 -16.69
CA VAL A 205 27.23 -29.84 -15.84
C VAL A 205 25.99 -28.98 -15.64
N GLU A 206 25.22 -28.71 -16.70
CA GLU A 206 23.98 -27.94 -16.59
C GLU A 206 22.98 -28.62 -15.63
N GLU A 207 22.80 -29.94 -15.73
CA GLU A 207 21.94 -30.72 -14.83
C GLU A 207 22.43 -30.67 -13.37
N LYS A 208 23.75 -30.79 -13.14
CA LYS A 208 24.37 -30.64 -11.81
C LYS A 208 24.15 -29.24 -11.25
N LEU A 209 24.32 -28.19 -12.06
CA LEU A 209 24.11 -26.80 -11.64
C LEU A 209 22.64 -26.55 -11.27
N ARG A 210 21.69 -27.00 -12.10
CA ARG A 210 20.24 -26.91 -11.79
C ARG A 210 19.88 -27.65 -10.51
N SER A 211 20.38 -28.88 -10.33
CA SER A 211 20.14 -29.67 -9.12
C SER A 211 20.77 -29.04 -7.87
N LEU A 212 21.95 -28.41 -8.02
CA LEU A 212 22.60 -27.65 -6.96
C LEU A 212 21.78 -26.39 -6.57
N GLU A 213 21.22 -25.68 -7.54
CA GLU A 213 20.33 -24.54 -7.28
C GLU A 213 19.14 -24.96 -6.43
N GLU A 214 18.45 -26.03 -6.83
CA GLU A 214 17.31 -26.56 -6.08
C GLU A 214 17.70 -27.01 -4.66
N ALA A 215 18.83 -27.71 -4.51
CA ALA A 215 19.32 -28.15 -3.21
C ALA A 215 19.68 -26.98 -2.28
N ARG A 216 20.25 -25.89 -2.82
CA ARG A 216 20.59 -24.69 -2.03
C ARG A 216 19.40 -23.78 -1.77
N ARG A 217 18.34 -23.89 -2.57
CA ARG A 217 17.15 -23.04 -2.50
C ARG A 217 16.52 -23.08 -1.10
N GLY A 218 16.23 -24.27 -0.55
CA GLY A 218 15.52 -24.41 0.73
C GLY A 218 16.23 -23.78 1.94
N LYS A 219 17.52 -24.09 2.17
CA LYS A 219 18.25 -23.60 3.36
C LYS A 219 18.68 -22.13 3.24
N ARG A 220 18.96 -21.65 2.02
CA ARG A 220 19.37 -20.25 1.78
C ARG A 220 18.17 -19.31 1.82
N GLU A 221 17.03 -19.72 1.28
CA GLU A 221 15.80 -18.91 1.32
C GLU A 221 15.42 -18.58 2.78
N ILE A 222 15.45 -19.57 3.70
CA ILE A 222 15.13 -19.32 5.13
C ILE A 222 16.06 -18.27 5.76
N LYS A 223 17.39 -18.39 5.59
CA LYS A 223 18.34 -17.40 6.15
C LYS A 223 18.15 -16.01 5.56
N VAL A 224 17.89 -15.91 4.26
CA VAL A 224 17.64 -14.63 3.59
C VAL A 224 16.33 -14.01 4.06
N TYR A 225 15.25 -14.78 4.18
CA TYR A 225 13.98 -14.30 4.71
C TYR A 225 14.08 -13.88 6.18
N ALA A 226 14.80 -14.63 7.00
CA ALA A 226 15.08 -14.25 8.39
C ALA A 226 15.87 -12.94 8.46
N GLY A 227 16.90 -12.77 7.61
CA GLY A 227 17.66 -11.53 7.52
C GLY A 227 16.81 -10.33 7.07
N LYS A 228 15.98 -10.51 6.04
CA LYS A 228 15.00 -9.50 5.61
C LYS A 228 14.04 -9.12 6.74
N PHE A 229 13.52 -10.11 7.45
CA PHE A 229 12.60 -9.90 8.57
C PHE A 229 13.25 -9.14 9.74
N LEU A 230 14.47 -9.52 10.15
CA LEU A 230 15.22 -8.82 11.18
C LEU A 230 15.54 -7.38 10.78
N TYR A 231 15.92 -7.15 9.52
CA TYR A 231 16.16 -5.81 9.00
C TYR A 231 14.88 -4.95 9.04
N LEU A 232 13.73 -5.52 8.69
CA LEU A 232 12.45 -4.81 8.76
C LEU A 232 12.03 -4.48 10.18
N ILE A 233 12.19 -5.42 11.12
CA ILE A 233 11.96 -5.15 12.55
C ILE A 233 12.84 -3.99 13.00
N PHE A 234 14.13 -4.01 12.66
CA PHE A 234 15.04 -2.92 13.01
C PHE A 234 14.56 -1.56 12.46
N LEU A 235 14.17 -1.47 11.19
CA LEU A 235 13.68 -0.23 10.60
C LEU A 235 12.37 0.26 11.22
N VAL A 236 11.41 -0.63 11.43
CA VAL A 236 10.12 -0.30 12.05
C VAL A 236 10.31 0.12 13.50
N SER A 237 11.18 -0.56 14.25
CA SER A 237 11.55 -0.18 15.61
C SER A 237 12.23 1.19 15.65
N PHE A 238 13.15 1.48 14.72
CA PHE A 238 13.80 2.78 14.64
C PHE A 238 12.78 3.91 14.41
N LEU A 239 11.89 3.76 13.42
CA LEU A 239 10.83 4.74 13.16
C LEU A 239 9.89 4.87 14.38
N TYR A 240 9.50 3.76 14.99
CA TYR A 240 8.66 3.75 16.20
C TYR A 240 9.30 4.54 17.34
N PHE A 241 10.57 4.27 17.68
CA PHE A 241 11.25 4.96 18.77
C PHE A 241 11.44 6.44 18.46
N TYR A 242 11.77 6.80 17.22
CA TYR A 242 11.84 8.20 16.81
C TYR A 242 10.50 8.91 17.05
N LEU A 243 9.39 8.35 16.56
CA LEU A 243 8.07 8.93 16.75
C LEU A 243 7.68 8.96 18.24
N TYR A 244 8.00 7.93 19.02
CA TYR A 244 7.72 7.88 20.44
C TYR A 244 8.41 8.99 21.23
N PHE A 245 9.70 9.24 20.97
CA PHE A 245 10.49 10.22 21.71
C PHE A 245 10.37 11.65 21.19
N LYS A 246 10.13 11.85 19.89
CA LYS A 246 10.14 13.18 19.27
C LYS A 246 8.79 13.67 18.78
N LYS A 247 7.87 12.76 18.42
CA LYS A 247 6.62 13.09 17.72
C LYS A 247 5.47 12.20 18.21
N LYS A 248 5.28 12.12 19.53
CA LYS A 248 4.31 11.22 20.15
C LYS A 248 2.88 11.46 19.64
N GLU A 249 2.54 12.71 19.33
CA GLU A 249 1.25 13.09 18.73
C GLU A 249 1.01 12.42 17.36
N ILE A 250 2.05 12.33 16.52
CA ILE A 250 2.00 11.62 15.24
C ILE A 250 1.83 10.12 15.48
N LEU A 251 2.56 9.56 16.46
CA LEU A 251 2.44 8.14 16.83
C LEU A 251 1.05 7.77 17.37
N ASP A 252 0.39 8.71 18.05
CA ASP A 252 -0.93 8.52 18.66
C ASP A 252 -2.06 8.78 17.65
N SER A 253 -1.75 9.42 16.53
CA SER A 253 -2.69 9.74 15.47
C SER A 253 -2.76 8.63 14.43
N LEU A 254 -3.88 7.88 14.43
CA LEU A 254 -4.14 6.86 13.41
C LEU A 254 -4.06 7.40 11.98
N ARG A 255 -4.51 8.64 11.77
CA ARG A 255 -4.50 9.32 10.48
C ARG A 255 -3.08 9.44 9.91
N HIS A 256 -2.13 9.84 10.75
CA HIS A 256 -0.72 9.94 10.36
C HIS A 256 -0.08 8.57 10.13
N ILE A 257 -0.38 7.57 10.97
CA ILE A 257 0.14 6.21 10.78
C ILE A 257 -0.37 5.59 9.49
N LEU A 258 -1.65 5.79 9.15
CA LEU A 258 -2.21 5.35 7.87
C LEU A 258 -1.59 6.12 6.70
N LEU A 259 -1.36 7.42 6.83
CA LEU A 259 -0.67 8.21 5.80
C LEU A 259 0.72 7.61 5.49
N ILE A 260 1.55 7.37 6.52
CA ILE A 260 2.87 6.75 6.35
C ILE A 260 2.73 5.37 5.69
N PHE A 261 1.74 4.57 6.12
CA PHE A 261 1.48 3.25 5.53
C PHE A 261 1.14 3.31 4.04
N PHE A 262 0.21 4.17 3.63
CA PHE A 262 -0.22 4.24 2.23
C PHE A 262 0.86 4.84 1.33
N VAL A 263 1.57 5.89 1.78
CA VAL A 263 2.74 6.42 1.07
C VAL A 263 3.80 5.34 0.88
N SER A 264 4.08 4.58 1.94
CA SER A 264 4.98 3.42 1.89
C SER A 264 4.53 2.39 0.88
N LEU A 265 3.25 2.00 0.93
CA LEU A 265 2.69 0.96 0.08
C LEU A 265 2.80 1.32 -1.40
N ILE A 266 2.50 2.58 -1.76
CA ILE A 266 2.64 3.09 -3.13
C ILE A 266 4.10 2.98 -3.60
N ILE A 267 5.06 3.43 -2.80
CA ILE A 267 6.47 3.40 -3.17
C ILE A 267 6.99 1.97 -3.28
N LEU A 268 6.63 1.09 -2.35
CA LEU A 268 7.02 -0.33 -2.39
C LEU A 268 6.39 -1.06 -3.58
N PHE A 269 5.16 -0.69 -3.95
CA PHE A 269 4.49 -1.22 -5.14
C PHE A 269 5.21 -0.79 -6.42
N ILE A 270 5.57 0.50 -6.54
CA ILE A 270 6.39 0.99 -7.66
C ILE A 270 7.74 0.26 -7.68
N ALA A 271 8.37 0.06 -6.52
CA ALA A 271 9.62 -0.70 -6.41
C ALA A 271 9.48 -2.16 -6.83
N ARG A 272 8.32 -2.77 -6.60
CA ARG A 272 8.04 -4.09 -7.16
C ARG A 272 7.98 -4.04 -8.69
N ILE A 273 7.28 -3.07 -9.27
CA ILE A 273 7.21 -2.91 -10.73
C ILE A 273 8.61 -2.73 -11.33
N THR A 274 9.47 -1.89 -10.75
CA THR A 274 10.84 -1.68 -11.29
C THR A 274 11.66 -2.95 -11.34
N THR A 275 11.50 -3.86 -10.36
CA THR A 275 12.18 -5.17 -10.36
C THR A 275 11.72 -6.10 -11.47
N LEU A 276 10.59 -5.82 -12.12
CA LEU A 276 10.04 -6.61 -13.24
C LEU A 276 10.48 -6.10 -14.61
N LEU A 277 11.02 -4.87 -14.70
CA LEU A 277 11.36 -4.22 -15.97
C LEU A 277 12.70 -4.67 -16.59
N ASP A 278 13.45 -5.54 -15.91
CA ASP A 278 14.78 -6.04 -16.30
C ASP A 278 15.74 -4.96 -16.86
N ASN A 279 15.65 -3.75 -16.30
CA ASN A 279 16.45 -2.61 -16.72
C ASN A 279 17.32 -2.14 -15.54
N PRO A 280 18.66 -2.06 -15.70
CA PRO A 280 19.57 -1.72 -14.61
C PRO A 280 19.37 -0.30 -14.05
N PHE A 281 18.76 0.60 -14.82
CA PHE A 281 18.49 1.99 -14.45
C PHE A 281 17.08 2.19 -13.87
N ALA A 282 16.21 1.18 -13.88
CA ALA A 282 14.82 1.30 -13.45
C ALA A 282 14.68 1.76 -11.99
N PHE A 283 15.67 1.50 -11.14
CA PHE A 283 15.64 1.96 -9.74
C PHE A 283 15.74 3.48 -9.58
N TYR A 284 16.22 4.21 -10.60
CA TYR A 284 16.23 5.68 -10.58
C TYR A 284 14.84 6.29 -10.71
N ILE A 285 13.81 5.52 -11.08
CA ILE A 285 12.42 6.01 -11.16
C ILE A 285 11.72 6.05 -9.80
N LEU A 286 12.29 5.44 -8.75
CA LEU A 286 11.65 5.27 -7.44
C LEU A 286 11.35 6.63 -6.79
N PRO A 287 10.08 7.02 -6.63
CA PRO A 287 9.72 8.40 -6.33
C PRO A 287 9.82 8.71 -4.82
N LEU A 288 11.02 8.70 -4.24
CA LEU A 288 11.18 9.12 -2.83
C LEU A 288 10.89 10.62 -2.62
N GLY A 289 10.97 11.43 -3.68
CA GLY A 289 10.47 12.81 -3.66
C GLY A 289 8.98 12.88 -3.31
N PHE A 290 8.15 11.95 -3.82
CA PHE A 290 6.73 11.86 -3.46
C PHE A 290 6.53 11.65 -1.95
N ALA A 291 7.33 10.79 -1.31
CA ALA A 291 7.26 10.64 0.15
C ALA A 291 7.62 11.93 0.88
N GLY A 292 8.72 12.57 0.50
CA GLY A 292 9.18 13.81 1.14
C GLY A 292 8.17 14.94 1.02
N LEU A 293 7.65 15.15 -0.19
CA LEU A 293 6.61 16.15 -0.48
C LEU A 293 5.32 15.85 0.30
N THR A 294 4.78 14.63 0.17
CA THR A 294 3.47 14.27 0.73
C THR A 294 3.47 14.27 2.25
N LEU A 295 4.49 13.67 2.88
CA LEU A 295 4.56 13.60 4.34
C LEU A 295 4.82 14.97 4.96
N THR A 296 5.57 15.84 4.29
CA THR A 296 5.78 17.21 4.77
C THR A 296 4.51 18.05 4.65
N LEU A 297 3.80 17.97 3.51
CA LEU A 297 2.60 18.76 3.27
C LEU A 297 1.44 18.40 4.19
N LEU A 298 1.25 17.11 4.49
CA LEU A 298 0.12 16.62 5.29
C LEU A 298 0.43 16.50 6.79
N SER A 299 1.69 16.66 7.20
CA SER A 299 2.10 16.54 8.59
C SER A 299 3.13 17.61 8.93
N ASP A 300 4.41 17.27 8.93
CA ASP A 300 5.48 18.21 9.19
C ASP A 300 6.79 17.83 8.49
N PHE A 301 7.71 18.79 8.44
CA PHE A 301 9.01 18.66 7.80
C PHE A 301 9.86 17.54 8.40
N GLU A 302 9.82 17.35 9.72
CA GLU A 302 10.60 16.28 10.36
C GLU A 302 10.08 14.89 9.98
N LEU A 303 8.76 14.73 9.85
CA LEU A 303 8.14 13.49 9.38
C LEU A 303 8.50 13.23 7.91
N GLY A 304 8.53 14.27 7.08
CA GLY A 304 9.02 14.21 5.71
C GLY A 304 10.42 13.60 5.62
N ILE A 305 11.37 14.14 6.39
CA ILE A 305 12.76 13.65 6.40
C ILE A 305 12.83 12.21 6.91
N ILE A 306 12.31 11.93 8.12
CA ILE A 306 12.47 10.61 8.73
C ILE A 306 11.73 9.52 7.95
N GLY A 307 10.57 9.86 7.39
CA GLY A 307 9.77 8.98 6.53
C GLY A 307 10.50 8.66 5.22
N SER A 308 11.07 9.66 4.56
CA SER A 308 11.90 9.45 3.36
C SER A 308 13.14 8.59 3.66
N LEU A 309 13.80 8.80 4.80
CA LEU A 309 14.94 7.99 5.23
C LEU A 309 14.52 6.52 5.48
N PHE A 310 13.45 6.31 6.24
CA PHE A 310 12.89 4.98 6.50
C PHE A 310 12.52 4.23 5.22
N LEU A 311 11.87 4.92 4.27
CA LEU A 311 11.50 4.35 2.99
C LEU A 311 12.70 4.03 2.11
N SER A 312 13.68 4.94 2.06
CA SER A 312 14.94 4.70 1.37
C SER A 312 15.64 3.43 1.85
N MET A 313 15.78 3.30 3.18
CA MET A 313 16.39 2.12 3.77
C MET A 313 15.58 0.85 3.47
N SER A 314 14.25 0.93 3.47
CA SER A 314 13.38 -0.18 3.08
C SER A 314 13.59 -0.62 1.62
N LEU A 315 13.87 0.33 0.71
CA LEU A 315 14.14 0.06 -0.70
C LEU A 315 15.48 -0.67 -0.93
N LEU A 316 16.40 -0.69 0.04
CA LEU A 316 17.63 -1.48 -0.04
C LEU A 316 17.37 -2.97 -0.31
N LEU A 317 16.24 -3.49 0.20
CA LEU A 317 15.80 -4.87 -0.03
C LEU A 317 15.35 -5.14 -1.47
N PHE A 318 15.01 -4.10 -2.24
CA PHE A 318 14.58 -4.17 -3.64
C PHE A 318 15.73 -3.95 -4.62
N THR A 319 16.71 -3.12 -4.25
CA THR A 319 17.86 -2.79 -5.12
C THR A 319 18.96 -3.84 -5.13
N GLY A 320 18.74 -5.00 -4.50
CA GLY A 320 19.76 -6.05 -4.37
C GLY A 320 20.94 -5.63 -3.50
N LEU A 321 20.70 -4.81 -2.47
CA LEU A 321 21.70 -4.26 -1.56
C LEU A 321 22.69 -3.28 -2.21
N ARG A 322 22.33 -2.68 -3.36
CA ARG A 322 23.07 -1.56 -3.95
C ARG A 322 22.83 -0.28 -3.13
N SER A 323 23.63 -0.09 -2.08
CA SER A 323 23.45 0.96 -1.07
C SER A 323 23.49 2.41 -1.61
N TYR A 324 24.19 2.64 -2.71
CA TYR A 324 24.30 3.96 -3.33
C TYR A 324 22.97 4.48 -3.89
N ILE A 325 22.06 3.60 -4.33
CA ILE A 325 20.76 3.99 -4.89
C ILE A 325 19.84 4.57 -3.80
N PRO A 326 19.57 3.86 -2.67
CA PRO A 326 18.88 4.45 -1.53
C PRO A 326 19.48 5.78 -1.07
N PHE A 327 20.81 5.90 -0.98
CA PHE A 327 21.46 7.14 -0.59
C PHE A 327 21.09 8.32 -1.51
N ILE A 328 21.21 8.14 -2.83
CA ILE A 328 20.81 9.14 -3.84
C ILE A 328 19.34 9.54 -3.68
N LEU A 329 18.46 8.54 -3.52
CA LEU A 329 17.01 8.78 -3.41
C LEU A 329 16.63 9.44 -2.07
N THR A 330 17.37 9.22 -0.98
CA THR A 330 17.12 9.94 0.28
C THR A 330 17.28 11.44 0.11
N LEU A 331 18.26 11.88 -0.69
CA LEU A 331 18.49 13.31 -0.94
C LEU A 331 17.28 13.97 -1.62
N THR A 332 16.57 13.26 -2.50
CA THR A 332 15.36 13.78 -3.15
C THR A 332 14.19 13.91 -2.19
N GLY A 333 14.04 12.94 -1.27
CA GLY A 333 13.04 13.00 -0.21
C GLY A 333 13.27 14.17 0.76
N ILE A 334 14.53 14.36 1.19
CA ILE A 334 14.91 15.50 2.04
C ILE A 334 14.71 16.83 1.29
N GLY A 335 15.19 16.92 0.04
CA GLY A 335 15.03 18.11 -0.78
C GLY A 335 13.57 18.50 -0.97
N GLY A 336 12.71 17.54 -1.31
CA GLY A 336 11.27 17.77 -1.43
C GLY A 336 10.65 18.31 -0.15
N GLY A 337 11.01 17.76 1.01
CA GLY A 337 10.55 18.27 2.30
C GLY A 337 11.02 19.70 2.61
N ILE A 338 12.29 20.02 2.31
CA ILE A 338 12.86 21.36 2.55
C ILE A 338 12.11 22.43 1.75
N GLU A 339 11.83 22.14 0.49
CA GLU A 339 11.19 23.11 -0.41
C GLU A 339 9.74 23.40 -0.02
N VAL A 340 8.97 22.39 0.39
CA VAL A 340 7.53 22.58 0.68
C VAL A 340 7.22 22.95 2.13
N ARG A 341 8.19 22.95 3.05
CA ARG A 341 7.98 23.27 4.48
C ARG A 341 7.40 24.66 4.74
N LYS A 342 7.60 25.60 3.81
CA LYS A 342 7.14 27.00 3.91
C LYS A 342 6.36 27.43 2.67
N LEU A 343 5.66 26.49 2.04
CA LEU A 343 4.89 26.76 0.84
C LEU A 343 3.78 27.79 1.11
N ARG A 344 3.84 28.90 0.37
CA ARG A 344 2.87 30.01 0.34
C ARG A 344 2.26 30.21 -1.04
N HIS A 345 2.89 29.71 -2.10
CA HIS A 345 2.38 29.86 -3.46
C HIS A 345 2.42 28.54 -4.24
N ARG A 346 1.47 28.34 -5.16
CA ARG A 346 1.44 27.16 -6.03
C ARG A 346 2.69 27.03 -6.90
N ALA A 347 3.27 28.16 -7.32
CA ALA A 347 4.48 28.16 -8.13
C ALA A 347 5.67 27.54 -7.39
N GLU A 348 5.77 27.74 -6.07
CA GLU A 348 6.82 27.17 -5.21
C GLU A 348 6.72 25.64 -5.17
N PHE A 349 5.51 25.09 -5.23
CA PHE A 349 5.32 23.64 -5.36
C PHE A 349 5.94 23.09 -6.65
N TYR A 350 5.67 23.71 -7.80
CA TYR A 350 6.27 23.27 -9.06
C TYR A 350 7.78 23.48 -9.09
N TYR A 351 8.26 24.57 -8.49
CA TYR A 351 9.68 24.85 -8.30
C TYR A 351 10.37 23.75 -7.49
N SER A 352 9.71 23.20 -6.47
CA SER A 352 10.23 22.06 -5.70
C SER A 352 10.55 20.85 -6.59
N GLY A 353 9.75 20.63 -7.65
CA GLY A 353 10.03 19.60 -8.65
C GLY A 353 11.35 19.85 -9.39
N ILE A 354 11.63 21.09 -9.79
CA ILE A 354 12.89 21.44 -10.46
C ILE A 354 14.08 21.21 -9.53
N VAL A 355 13.97 21.60 -8.26
CA VAL A 355 15.02 21.39 -7.24
C VAL A 355 15.28 19.91 -7.02
N ILE A 356 14.22 19.11 -6.83
CA ILE A 356 14.33 17.64 -6.68
C ILE A 356 15.02 17.02 -7.91
N PHE A 357 14.71 17.49 -9.11
CA PHE A 357 15.31 16.99 -10.34
C PHE A 357 16.81 17.20 -10.36
N PHE A 358 17.28 18.42 -10.04
CA PHE A 358 18.71 18.71 -10.01
C PHE A 358 19.43 17.97 -8.88
N ILE A 359 18.81 17.82 -7.70
CA ILE A 359 19.36 17.00 -6.61
C ILE A 359 19.57 15.56 -7.09
N LEU A 360 18.55 14.96 -7.73
CA LEU A 360 18.63 13.59 -8.25
C LEU A 360 19.67 13.47 -9.38
N LEU A 361 19.64 14.39 -10.35
CA LEU A 361 20.52 14.37 -11.50
C LEU A 361 21.99 14.50 -11.08
N ILE A 362 22.33 15.49 -10.25
CA ILE A 362 23.70 15.75 -9.82
C ILE A 362 24.22 14.57 -8.98
N SER A 363 23.42 14.06 -8.05
CA SER A 363 23.83 12.93 -7.20
C SER A 363 23.99 11.63 -8.00
N MET A 364 23.09 11.35 -8.93
CA MET A 364 23.19 10.20 -9.84
C MET A 364 24.42 10.28 -10.72
N VAL A 365 24.61 11.40 -11.43
CA VAL A 365 25.76 11.62 -12.33
C VAL A 365 27.07 11.49 -11.55
N SER A 366 27.16 12.12 -10.37
CA SER A 366 28.36 12.07 -9.52
C SER A 366 28.73 10.64 -9.14
N VAL A 367 27.77 9.85 -8.67
CA VAL A 367 28.02 8.48 -8.22
C VAL A 367 28.34 7.55 -9.40
N GLU A 368 27.64 7.68 -10.53
CA GLU A 368 27.88 6.81 -11.69
C GLU A 368 29.19 7.14 -12.42
N LEU A 369 29.65 8.40 -12.41
CA LEU A 369 30.99 8.76 -12.87
C LEU A 369 32.08 8.11 -12.00
N VAL A 370 31.93 8.14 -10.66
CA VAL A 370 32.86 7.46 -9.75
C VAL A 370 32.88 5.94 -9.99
N ARG A 371 31.75 5.36 -10.38
CA ARG A 371 31.63 3.94 -10.74
C ARG A 371 32.19 3.61 -12.13
N GLY A 372 32.70 4.60 -12.87
CA GLY A 372 33.27 4.40 -14.20
C GLY A 372 32.21 4.08 -15.28
N MET A 373 30.96 4.48 -15.07
CA MET A 373 29.87 4.24 -16.01
C MET A 373 30.09 5.04 -17.31
N ARG A 374 29.72 4.47 -18.46
CA ARG A 374 29.86 5.15 -19.75
C ARG A 374 28.91 6.34 -19.84
N VAL A 375 29.34 7.42 -20.51
CA VAL A 375 28.53 8.65 -20.69
C VAL A 375 27.16 8.35 -21.31
N LEU A 376 27.08 7.44 -22.29
CA LEU A 376 25.81 7.05 -22.90
C LEU A 376 24.85 6.37 -21.91
N GLU A 377 25.37 5.60 -20.95
CA GLU A 377 24.56 4.95 -19.91
C GLU A 377 24.06 5.97 -18.88
N ILE A 378 24.89 6.95 -18.53
CA ILE A 378 24.51 8.08 -17.69
C ILE A 378 23.38 8.88 -18.36
N LEU A 379 23.49 9.19 -19.65
CA LEU A 379 22.43 9.87 -20.41
C LEU A 379 21.11 9.09 -20.41
N LYS A 380 21.17 7.75 -20.54
CA LYS A 380 19.98 6.89 -20.41
C LYS A 380 19.40 6.93 -18.99
N ALA A 381 20.25 6.91 -17.96
CA ALA A 381 19.84 7.00 -16.56
C ALA A 381 19.19 8.37 -16.23
N SER A 382 19.65 9.46 -16.85
CA SER A 382 19.06 10.80 -16.71
C SER A 382 17.59 10.86 -17.13
N GLY A 383 17.19 10.07 -18.14
CA GLY A 383 15.77 9.93 -18.53
C GLY A 383 14.90 9.41 -17.38
N PHE A 384 15.40 8.47 -16.57
CA PHE A 384 14.71 7.98 -15.38
C PHE A 384 14.63 9.02 -14.26
N CYS A 385 15.60 9.94 -14.18
CA CYS A 385 15.58 11.04 -13.22
C CYS A 385 14.45 12.04 -13.53
N VAL A 386 14.21 12.33 -14.82
CA VAL A 386 13.07 13.15 -15.27
C VAL A 386 11.76 12.46 -14.90
N LEU A 387 11.61 11.17 -15.23
CA LEU A 387 10.41 10.39 -14.91
C LEU A 387 10.16 10.29 -13.41
N ASN A 388 11.20 10.10 -12.60
CA ASN A 388 11.12 10.11 -11.15
C ASN A 388 10.53 11.41 -10.63
N THR A 389 11.06 12.54 -11.11
CA THR A 389 10.73 13.84 -10.55
C THR A 389 9.34 14.29 -10.97
N LEU A 390 9.02 14.17 -12.26
CA LEU A 390 7.67 14.38 -12.76
C LEU A 390 6.68 13.44 -12.07
N GLY A 391 7.03 12.16 -11.95
CA GLY A 391 6.24 11.17 -11.23
C GLY A 391 6.02 11.57 -9.78
N SER A 392 7.05 12.07 -9.08
CA SER A 392 6.94 12.48 -7.68
C SER A 392 5.97 13.63 -7.47
N VAL A 393 6.06 14.68 -8.31
CA VAL A 393 5.16 15.84 -8.29
C VAL A 393 3.73 15.42 -8.65
N LEU A 394 3.56 14.66 -9.74
CA LEU A 394 2.24 14.22 -10.21
C LEU A 394 1.56 13.27 -9.23
N LEU A 395 2.30 12.33 -8.64
CA LEU A 395 1.77 11.45 -7.59
C LEU A 395 1.36 12.29 -6.37
N THR A 396 2.16 13.28 -5.98
CA THR A 396 1.80 14.15 -4.85
C THR A 396 0.49 14.87 -5.16
N LEU A 397 0.39 15.58 -6.29
CA LEU A 397 -0.83 16.30 -6.67
C LEU A 397 -2.05 15.38 -6.84
N GLY A 398 -1.86 14.19 -7.40
CA GLY A 398 -2.94 13.24 -7.62
C GLY A 398 -3.47 12.62 -6.33
N PHE A 399 -2.58 12.28 -5.39
CA PHE A 399 -2.96 11.65 -4.13
C PHE A 399 -3.27 12.63 -3.01
N LEU A 400 -2.83 13.90 -3.08
CA LEU A 400 -3.06 14.87 -2.02
C LEU A 400 -4.55 15.03 -1.68
N PRO A 401 -5.48 15.27 -2.63
CA PRO A 401 -6.91 15.41 -2.31
C PRO A 401 -7.54 14.11 -1.79
N VAL A 402 -6.94 12.95 -2.10
CA VAL A 402 -7.39 11.66 -1.58
C VAL A 402 -6.98 11.52 -0.12
N PHE A 403 -5.71 11.83 0.20
CA PHE A 403 -5.20 11.78 1.56
C PHE A 403 -5.82 12.84 2.47
N GLU A 404 -6.04 14.06 1.98
CA GLU A 404 -6.72 15.11 2.75
C GLU A 404 -8.12 14.67 3.18
N ARG A 405 -8.89 14.08 2.26
CA ARG A 405 -10.25 13.58 2.56
C ARG A 405 -10.26 12.33 3.42
N LEU A 406 -9.36 11.37 3.16
CA LEU A 406 -9.32 10.09 3.87
C LEU A 406 -8.81 10.26 5.30
N PHE A 407 -7.86 11.17 5.51
CA PHE A 407 -7.20 11.37 6.81
C PHE A 407 -7.66 12.65 7.52
N HIS A 408 -8.49 13.49 6.90
CA HIS A 408 -8.90 14.78 7.45
C HIS A 408 -7.70 15.61 7.92
N LEU A 409 -6.72 15.72 7.02
CA LEU A 409 -5.52 16.54 7.17
C LEU A 409 -5.60 17.60 6.08
N THR A 410 -5.46 18.87 6.43
CA THR A 410 -5.61 19.98 5.48
C THR A 410 -4.26 20.60 5.20
N THR A 411 -3.97 20.91 3.95
CA THR A 411 -2.66 21.47 3.58
C THR A 411 -2.73 22.95 3.25
N ASN A 412 -1.57 23.61 3.23
CA ASN A 412 -1.46 24.98 2.75
C ASN A 412 -1.92 25.12 1.29
N LEU A 413 -1.82 24.07 0.47
CA LEU A 413 -2.38 24.09 -0.88
C LEU A 413 -3.90 24.21 -0.86
N THR A 414 -4.59 23.49 0.03
CA THR A 414 -6.03 23.63 0.25
C THR A 414 -6.38 25.04 0.76
N TYR A 415 -5.62 25.56 1.73
CA TYR A 415 -5.89 26.91 2.23
C TYR A 415 -5.67 27.98 1.16
N LEU A 416 -4.70 27.81 0.25
CA LEU A 416 -4.57 28.70 -0.91
C LEU A 416 -5.80 28.67 -1.82
N GLU A 417 -6.39 27.49 -2.05
CA GLU A 417 -7.65 27.36 -2.80
C GLU A 417 -8.82 28.03 -2.10
N LEU A 418 -8.85 27.99 -0.77
CA LEU A 418 -9.88 28.63 0.03
C LEU A 418 -9.67 30.15 0.15
N SER A 419 -8.46 30.63 -0.09
CA SER A 419 -8.18 32.08 -0.11
C SER A 419 -8.68 32.79 -1.39
N ASP A 420 -9.19 32.05 -2.38
CA ASP A 420 -9.80 32.65 -3.57
C ASP A 420 -11.16 33.29 -3.24
N LEU A 421 -11.19 34.61 -3.24
CA LEU A 421 -12.38 35.42 -2.96
C LEU A 421 -13.50 35.24 -4.01
N ASN A 422 -13.21 34.62 -5.16
CA ASN A 422 -14.22 34.31 -6.18
C ASN A 422 -15.03 33.05 -5.87
N ARG A 423 -14.74 32.35 -4.78
CA ARG A 423 -15.53 31.19 -4.35
C ARG A 423 -17.00 31.59 -4.14
N PRO A 424 -17.97 30.73 -4.53
CA PRO A 424 -19.40 31.08 -4.48
C PRO A 424 -19.87 31.64 -3.13
N ILE A 425 -19.45 31.03 -2.02
CA ILE A 425 -19.83 31.47 -0.67
C ILE A 425 -19.24 32.83 -0.28
N LEU A 426 -18.01 33.15 -0.71
CA LEU A 426 -17.37 34.44 -0.44
C LEU A 426 -17.93 35.54 -1.34
N ARG A 427 -18.24 35.23 -2.60
CA ARG A 427 -18.99 36.14 -3.49
C ARG A 427 -20.38 36.44 -2.94
N ARG A 428 -21.04 35.43 -2.37
CA ARG A 428 -22.32 35.59 -1.71
C ARG A 428 -22.21 36.50 -0.47
N LEU A 429 -21.18 36.31 0.35
CA LEU A 429 -20.88 37.21 1.47
C LEU A 429 -20.67 38.65 1.00
N ALA A 430 -19.89 38.85 -0.06
CA ALA A 430 -19.63 40.18 -0.63
C ALA A 430 -20.90 40.88 -1.17
N MET A 431 -21.86 40.12 -1.72
CA MET A 431 -23.10 40.68 -2.27
C MET A 431 -24.19 40.89 -1.22
N GLU A 432 -24.38 39.93 -0.30
CA GLU A 432 -25.47 39.94 0.68
C GLU A 432 -25.08 40.66 1.99
N ALA A 433 -23.79 40.70 2.35
CA ALA A 433 -23.27 41.31 3.57
C ALA A 433 -21.91 42.02 3.32
N PRO A 434 -21.87 43.09 2.51
CA PRO A 434 -20.63 43.73 2.05
C PRO A 434 -19.77 44.31 3.19
N GLY A 435 -20.39 44.82 4.26
CA GLY A 435 -19.68 45.33 5.42
C GLY A 435 -18.97 44.24 6.21
N THR A 436 -19.64 43.10 6.39
CA THR A 436 -19.03 41.88 6.95
C THR A 436 -17.92 41.36 6.05
N PHE A 437 -18.11 41.34 4.72
CA PHE A 437 -17.06 40.91 3.80
C PHE A 437 -15.77 41.75 3.96
N ASN A 438 -15.89 43.08 3.98
CA ASN A 438 -14.74 43.97 4.17
C ASN A 438 -14.08 43.79 5.54
N HIS A 439 -14.88 43.62 6.60
CA HIS A 439 -14.39 43.26 7.94
C HIS A 439 -13.56 41.97 7.90
N SER A 440 -14.10 40.89 7.34
CA SER A 440 -13.43 39.59 7.25
C SER A 440 -12.10 39.65 6.49
N LEU A 441 -11.97 40.50 5.47
CA LEU A 441 -10.69 40.70 4.77
C LEU A 441 -9.62 41.34 5.66
N ILE A 442 -10.00 42.35 6.46
CA ILE A 442 -9.09 43.03 7.39
C ILE A 442 -8.70 42.08 8.53
N VAL A 443 -9.66 41.38 9.12
CA VAL A 443 -9.41 40.36 10.15
C VAL A 443 -8.47 39.27 9.63
N GLY A 444 -8.70 38.79 8.40
CA GLY A 444 -7.82 37.80 7.76
C GLY A 444 -6.39 38.30 7.63
N ALA A 445 -6.19 39.56 7.20
CA ALA A 445 -4.86 40.14 7.05
C ALA A 445 -4.14 40.37 8.40
N LEU A 446 -4.86 40.87 9.41
CA LEU A 446 -4.36 41.01 10.79
C LEU A 446 -3.95 39.65 11.36
N ALA A 447 -4.83 38.65 11.22
CA ALA A 447 -4.59 37.31 11.75
C ALA A 447 -3.42 36.61 11.03
N GLU A 448 -3.28 36.80 9.72
CA GLU A 448 -2.13 36.32 8.95
C GLU A 448 -0.81 36.87 9.50
N ALA A 449 -0.71 38.19 9.63
CA ALA A 449 0.49 38.86 10.08
C ALA A 449 0.88 38.44 11.51
N ALA A 450 -0.11 38.36 12.40
CA ALA A 450 0.11 37.94 13.79
C ALA A 450 0.54 36.47 13.89
N CYS A 451 -0.11 35.56 13.14
CA CYS A 451 0.27 34.16 13.12
C CYS A 451 1.68 33.95 12.52
N GLU A 452 2.04 34.70 11.48
CA GLU A 452 3.39 34.67 10.92
C GLU A 452 4.45 35.07 11.95
N ALA A 453 4.18 36.11 12.73
CA ALA A 453 5.10 36.60 13.76
C ALA A 453 5.36 35.57 14.88
N ILE A 454 4.35 34.78 15.26
CA ILE A 454 4.46 33.77 16.33
C ILE A 454 4.80 32.35 15.82
N GLY A 455 4.98 32.18 14.50
CA GLY A 455 5.23 30.86 13.91
C GLY A 455 4.03 29.91 13.99
N ALA A 456 2.81 30.44 13.95
CA ALA A 456 1.57 29.71 13.74
C ALA A 456 1.25 29.63 12.22
N ASN A 457 0.21 28.89 11.84
CA ASN A 457 -0.17 28.77 10.43
C ASN A 457 -0.87 30.05 9.95
N SER A 458 -0.11 30.98 9.37
CA SER A 458 -0.60 32.27 8.89
C SER A 458 -1.66 32.15 7.80
N LEU A 459 -1.52 31.18 6.90
CA LEU A 459 -2.47 30.97 5.82
C LEU A 459 -3.80 30.41 6.32
N LEU A 460 -3.78 29.48 7.29
CA LEU A 460 -4.99 29.02 7.98
C LEU A 460 -5.68 30.18 8.69
N ALA A 461 -4.93 31.05 9.37
CA ALA A 461 -5.50 32.21 10.07
C ALA A 461 -6.14 33.22 9.10
N ARG A 462 -5.48 33.49 7.96
CA ARG A 462 -6.03 34.34 6.90
C ARG A 462 -7.36 33.83 6.38
N VAL A 463 -7.38 32.56 5.98
CA VAL A 463 -8.59 31.92 5.46
C VAL A 463 -9.64 31.84 6.57
N GLY A 464 -9.25 31.47 7.78
CA GLY A 464 -10.12 31.52 8.97
C GLY A 464 -10.82 32.87 9.11
N GLY A 465 -10.09 33.97 8.97
CA GLY A 465 -10.63 35.32 8.96
C GLY A 465 -11.62 35.58 7.82
N TYR A 466 -11.37 35.09 6.60
CA TYR A 466 -12.33 35.25 5.48
C TYR A 466 -13.67 34.56 5.74
N TYR A 467 -13.64 33.43 6.44
CA TYR A 467 -14.81 32.58 6.62
C TYR A 467 -15.49 32.70 8.00
N HIS A 468 -14.84 33.28 9.01
CA HIS A 468 -15.32 33.23 10.41
C HIS A 468 -16.79 33.70 10.56
N ASP A 469 -17.18 34.66 9.73
CA ASP A 469 -18.44 35.39 9.81
C ASP A 469 -19.47 35.05 8.71
N ILE A 470 -19.25 33.99 7.93
CA ILE A 470 -20.16 33.63 6.81
C ILE A 470 -21.60 33.35 7.26
N GLY A 471 -21.82 33.09 8.56
CA GLY A 471 -23.16 32.91 9.11
C GLY A 471 -24.01 34.18 9.08
N LYS A 472 -23.40 35.37 9.06
CA LYS A 472 -24.09 36.67 9.00
C LYS A 472 -24.87 36.85 7.69
N ILE A 473 -24.53 36.10 6.64
CA ILE A 473 -25.28 36.05 5.36
C ILE A 473 -26.78 35.77 5.58
N LYS A 474 -27.15 34.96 6.59
CA LYS A 474 -28.57 34.63 6.81
C LYS A 474 -29.43 35.85 7.22
N ARG A 475 -28.84 36.84 7.89
CA ARG A 475 -29.54 37.99 8.51
C ARG A 475 -28.63 39.23 8.56
N PRO A 476 -28.12 39.73 7.43
CA PRO A 476 -27.07 40.75 7.38
C PRO A 476 -27.44 42.05 8.09
N GLU A 477 -28.71 42.46 8.03
CA GLU A 477 -29.24 43.71 8.57
C GLU A 477 -29.12 43.84 10.10
N PHE A 478 -28.97 42.73 10.82
CA PHE A 478 -28.77 42.68 12.27
C PHE A 478 -27.32 42.88 12.70
N PHE A 479 -26.39 43.07 11.77
CA PHE A 479 -24.99 43.30 12.06
C PHE A 479 -24.62 44.73 11.67
N ILE A 480 -24.04 45.48 12.61
CA ILE A 480 -23.90 46.94 12.51
C ILE A 480 -23.07 47.36 11.29
N GLU A 481 -22.08 46.54 10.91
CA GLU A 481 -21.24 46.79 9.75
C GLU A 481 -22.00 46.74 8.41
N ASN A 482 -23.18 46.11 8.36
CA ASN A 482 -24.04 46.07 7.17
C ASN A 482 -25.26 46.98 7.27
N SER A 483 -25.44 47.69 8.40
CA SER A 483 -26.65 48.49 8.62
C SER A 483 -26.64 49.78 7.79
N THR A 484 -27.77 50.12 7.19
CA THR A 484 -27.97 51.32 6.34
C THR A 484 -28.60 52.51 7.07
N GLY A 485 -28.63 52.48 8.41
CA GLY A 485 -28.91 53.67 9.24
C GLY A 485 -29.99 53.52 10.32
N LYS A 486 -30.88 52.53 10.25
CA LYS A 486 -31.78 52.17 11.37
C LYS A 486 -31.35 50.85 11.98
N ASN A 487 -31.03 50.84 13.27
CA ASN A 487 -30.64 49.64 13.98
C ASN A 487 -31.87 48.77 14.28
N PRO A 488 -32.01 47.56 13.68
CA PRO A 488 -33.18 46.71 13.92
C PRO A 488 -33.28 46.22 15.38
N HIS A 489 -32.17 46.26 16.13
CA HIS A 489 -32.15 45.91 17.54
C HIS A 489 -32.93 46.89 18.45
N ASP A 490 -33.22 48.11 17.98
CA ASP A 490 -34.00 49.08 18.76
C ASP A 490 -35.45 48.65 18.98
N ARG A 491 -35.95 47.73 18.15
CA ARG A 491 -37.32 47.18 18.22
C ARG A 491 -37.38 45.81 18.90
N LEU A 492 -36.27 45.30 19.39
CA LEU A 492 -36.16 43.96 19.96
C LEU A 492 -35.78 44.03 21.45
N SER A 493 -36.19 43.02 22.21
CA SER A 493 -35.65 42.84 23.55
C SER A 493 -34.15 42.51 23.48
N PRO A 494 -33.37 42.87 24.51
CA PRO A 494 -31.94 42.54 24.55
C PRO A 494 -31.69 41.03 24.46
N ARG A 495 -32.53 40.21 25.10
CA ARG A 495 -32.52 38.73 24.95
C ARG A 495 -32.66 38.27 23.49
N THR A 496 -33.65 38.79 22.76
CA THR A 496 -33.86 38.43 21.35
C THR A 496 -32.68 38.86 20.48
N SER A 497 -32.15 40.05 20.74
CA SER A 497 -30.95 40.56 20.05
C SER A 497 -29.74 39.65 20.29
N ALA A 498 -29.51 39.23 21.53
CA ALA A 498 -28.45 38.29 21.86
C ALA A 498 -28.64 36.93 21.18
N ILE A 499 -29.86 36.41 21.06
CA ILE A 499 -30.15 35.16 20.33
C ILE A 499 -29.79 35.29 18.85
N ILE A 500 -30.19 36.39 18.20
CA ILE A 500 -29.88 36.65 16.79
C ILE A 500 -28.36 36.73 16.58
N LEU A 501 -27.66 37.49 17.42
CA LEU A 501 -26.21 37.59 17.33
C LEU A 501 -25.53 36.23 17.56
N LYS A 502 -25.92 35.45 18.56
CA LYS A 502 -25.34 34.12 18.78
C LYS A 502 -25.57 33.15 17.62
N SER A 503 -26.65 33.33 16.84
CA SER A 503 -27.02 32.37 15.81
C SER A 503 -26.04 32.33 14.64
N HIS A 504 -25.33 33.44 14.34
CA HIS A 504 -24.42 33.47 13.18
C HIS A 504 -23.31 32.42 13.29
N VAL A 505 -22.85 32.09 14.50
CA VAL A 505 -21.84 31.04 14.71
C VAL A 505 -22.38 29.68 14.24
N LYS A 506 -23.58 29.31 14.69
CA LYS A 506 -24.25 28.05 14.30
C LYS A 506 -24.57 28.05 12.80
N ASP A 507 -25.13 29.15 12.32
CA ASP A 507 -25.50 29.34 10.91
C ASP A 507 -24.25 29.25 9.99
N GLY A 508 -23.12 29.79 10.44
CA GLY A 508 -21.83 29.73 9.75
C GLY A 508 -21.27 28.30 9.72
N VAL A 509 -21.32 27.57 10.83
CA VAL A 509 -20.91 26.14 10.86
C VAL A 509 -21.77 25.29 9.92
N GLU A 510 -23.07 25.52 9.86
CA GLU A 510 -23.98 24.83 8.93
C GLU A 510 -23.61 25.13 7.46
N LEU A 511 -23.38 26.41 7.12
CA LEU A 511 -22.95 26.82 5.79
C LEU A 511 -21.58 26.22 5.42
N ALA A 512 -20.60 26.28 6.33
CA ALA A 512 -19.27 25.73 6.12
C ALA A 512 -19.28 24.22 5.86
N ARG A 513 -20.12 23.47 6.59
CA ARG A 513 -20.31 22.03 6.34
C ARG A 513 -20.96 21.75 4.99
N LYS A 514 -21.94 22.56 4.59
CA LYS A 514 -22.59 22.45 3.28
C LYS A 514 -21.59 22.70 2.13
N GLU A 515 -20.69 23.67 2.33
CA GLU A 515 -19.59 23.99 1.40
C GLU A 515 -18.40 23.03 1.52
N ARG A 516 -18.48 22.01 2.37
CA ARG A 516 -17.42 21.02 2.64
C ARG A 516 -16.07 21.66 3.00
N LEU A 517 -16.12 22.74 3.77
CA LEU A 517 -14.90 23.38 4.28
C LEU A 517 -14.16 22.44 5.23
N PRO A 518 -12.83 22.54 5.32
CA PRO A 518 -12.03 21.77 6.28
C PRO A 518 -12.44 22.01 7.74
N GLU A 519 -12.22 21.01 8.60
CA GLU A 519 -12.60 21.07 10.01
C GLU A 519 -11.86 22.19 10.76
N GLU A 520 -10.65 22.56 10.34
CA GLU A 520 -9.91 23.69 10.92
C GLU A 520 -10.61 25.03 10.67
N ILE A 521 -11.22 25.22 9.49
CA ILE A 521 -11.99 26.43 9.18
C ILE A 521 -13.33 26.43 9.92
N ILE A 522 -14.03 25.29 9.93
CA ILE A 522 -15.28 25.12 10.70
C ILE A 522 -15.04 25.40 12.18
N ARG A 523 -13.88 24.97 12.70
CA ARG A 523 -13.46 25.23 14.08
C ARG A 523 -13.28 26.71 14.34
N ILE A 524 -12.57 27.45 13.48
CA ILE A 524 -12.40 28.90 13.63
C ILE A 524 -13.77 29.60 13.63
N ILE A 525 -14.67 29.25 12.70
CA ILE A 525 -16.04 29.78 12.69
C ILE A 525 -16.76 29.52 14.02
N ARG A 526 -16.61 28.33 14.59
CA ARG A 526 -17.25 27.97 15.85
C ARG A 526 -16.64 28.68 17.07
N GLU A 527 -15.33 28.90 17.06
CA GLU A 527 -14.55 29.31 18.24
C GLU A 527 -14.22 30.80 18.29
N HIS A 528 -14.36 31.57 17.19
CA HIS A 528 -13.84 32.95 17.11
C HIS A 528 -14.44 33.92 18.15
N HIS A 529 -15.61 33.63 18.73
CA HIS A 529 -16.16 34.38 19.86
C HIS A 529 -16.02 33.68 21.22
N GLY A 530 -15.59 32.41 21.25
CA GLY A 530 -15.46 31.60 22.44
C GLY A 530 -16.73 31.63 23.30
N THR A 531 -16.56 31.93 24.59
CA THR A 531 -17.67 32.07 25.55
C THR A 531 -17.84 33.51 26.04
N THR A 532 -17.43 34.46 25.21
CA THR A 532 -17.41 35.89 25.57
C THR A 532 -18.81 36.44 25.80
N LEU A 533 -18.92 37.46 26.64
CA LEU A 533 -20.17 38.13 26.98
C LEU A 533 -20.56 39.16 25.90
N ILE A 534 -21.80 39.10 25.41
CA ILE A 534 -22.38 40.13 24.53
C ILE A 534 -22.76 41.35 25.39
N ARG A 535 -21.73 42.11 25.79
CA ARG A 535 -21.79 43.13 26.85
C ARG A 535 -22.87 44.19 26.62
N ALA A 536 -23.03 44.70 25.39
CA ALA A 536 -23.98 45.75 25.09
C ALA A 536 -25.44 45.38 25.45
N PHE A 537 -25.87 44.16 25.11
CA PHE A 537 -27.22 43.68 25.39
C PHE A 537 -27.38 43.17 26.82
N TYR A 538 -26.33 42.61 27.42
CA TYR A 538 -26.32 42.26 28.84
C TYR A 538 -26.54 43.50 29.72
N GLU A 539 -25.79 44.57 29.50
CA GLU A 539 -25.92 45.83 30.26
C GLU A 539 -27.24 46.56 29.97
N LYS A 540 -27.80 46.39 28.77
CA LYS A 540 -29.15 46.92 28.46
C LYS A 540 -30.22 46.16 29.23
N GLU A 541 -30.19 44.82 29.20
CA GLU A 541 -31.12 44.00 29.97
C GLU A 541 -30.99 44.26 31.47
N LYS A 542 -29.75 44.39 31.97
CA LYS A 542 -29.50 44.64 33.39
C LYS A 542 -30.08 45.97 33.87
N ARG A 543 -30.04 46.99 33.02
CA ARG A 543 -30.64 48.32 33.29
C ARG A 543 -32.16 48.30 33.19
N GLU A 544 -32.73 47.55 32.25
CA GLU A 544 -34.18 47.50 32.01
C GLU A 544 -34.92 46.57 32.99
N ASN A 545 -34.32 45.43 33.34
CA ASN A 545 -34.99 44.32 34.04
C ASN A 545 -34.28 43.85 35.34
N GLY A 546 -33.20 44.51 35.77
CA GLY A 546 -32.49 44.19 37.02
C GLY A 546 -31.41 43.12 36.85
N GLU A 547 -31.11 42.33 37.89
CA GLU A 547 -30.06 41.30 37.79
C GLU A 547 -30.44 40.18 36.80
N VAL A 548 -29.53 39.87 35.88
CA VAL A 548 -29.69 38.83 34.86
C VAL A 548 -28.45 37.94 34.79
N ASP A 549 -28.65 36.65 34.52
CA ASP A 549 -27.58 35.67 34.37
C ASP A 549 -26.75 35.96 33.11
N GLU A 550 -25.44 36.17 33.27
CA GLU A 550 -24.50 36.34 32.16
C GLU A 550 -24.55 35.19 31.15
N LYS A 551 -24.89 33.96 31.58
CA LYS A 551 -24.97 32.80 30.70
C LYS A 551 -25.98 32.99 29.57
N GLU A 552 -27.04 33.76 29.78
CA GLU A 552 -28.02 34.07 28.73
C GLU A 552 -27.43 34.92 27.60
N PHE A 553 -26.37 35.69 27.89
CA PHE A 553 -25.74 36.64 26.98
C PHE A 553 -24.33 36.23 26.54
N ARG A 554 -23.82 35.10 26.99
CA ARG A 554 -22.55 34.54 26.53
C ARG A 554 -22.73 33.70 25.27
N TYR A 555 -21.72 33.72 24.40
CA TYR A 555 -21.64 32.79 23.28
C TYR A 555 -21.53 31.34 23.79
N PRO A 556 -22.09 30.37 23.03
CA PRO A 556 -22.11 28.98 23.47
C PRO A 556 -20.73 28.30 23.47
N GLY A 557 -19.71 28.91 22.85
CA GLY A 557 -18.37 28.34 22.73
C GLY A 557 -18.27 27.16 21.75
N PRO A 558 -17.19 26.36 21.87
CA PRO A 558 -16.16 26.40 22.92
C PRO A 558 -15.16 27.56 22.76
N VAL A 559 -14.33 27.79 23.79
CA VAL A 559 -13.16 28.69 23.70
C VAL A 559 -12.16 28.19 22.64
N PRO A 560 -11.33 29.07 22.06
CA PRO A 560 -10.27 28.71 21.13
C PRO A 560 -9.44 27.50 21.56
N SER A 561 -9.34 26.52 20.67
CA SER A 561 -8.56 25.29 20.85
C SER A 561 -7.27 25.23 20.01
N SER A 562 -6.96 26.30 19.26
CA SER A 562 -5.69 26.44 18.54
C SER A 562 -5.18 27.88 18.59
N ARG A 563 -3.89 28.05 18.28
CA ARG A 563 -3.25 29.38 18.21
C ARG A 563 -3.93 30.24 17.16
N GLU A 564 -4.23 29.65 16.00
CA GLU A 564 -4.89 30.33 14.89
C GLU A 564 -6.32 30.76 15.23
N SER A 565 -7.13 29.93 15.89
CA SER A 565 -8.49 30.33 16.28
C SER A 565 -8.48 31.44 17.34
N ALA A 566 -7.51 31.42 18.26
CA ALA A 566 -7.30 32.49 19.22
C ALA A 566 -6.84 33.79 18.56
N VAL A 567 -5.89 33.74 17.62
CA VAL A 567 -5.47 34.95 16.88
C VAL A 567 -6.63 35.53 16.07
N VAL A 568 -7.45 34.70 15.42
CA VAL A 568 -8.65 35.20 14.70
C VAL A 568 -9.64 35.87 15.66
N MET A 569 -9.89 35.30 16.85
CA MET A 569 -10.71 35.94 17.89
C MET A 569 -10.18 37.32 18.28
N LEU A 570 -8.86 37.43 18.51
CA LEU A 570 -8.25 38.69 18.91
C LEU A 570 -8.29 39.71 17.77
N ALA A 571 -8.01 39.29 16.54
CA ALA A 571 -8.09 40.15 15.36
C ALA A 571 -9.51 40.67 15.10
N ASP A 572 -10.52 39.81 15.18
CA ASP A 572 -11.94 40.18 15.10
C ASP A 572 -12.31 41.21 16.16
N SER A 573 -12.01 40.91 17.43
CA SER A 573 -12.38 41.79 18.55
C SER A 573 -11.71 43.16 18.48
N VAL A 574 -10.43 43.21 18.09
CA VAL A 574 -9.69 44.46 17.99
C VAL A 574 -10.09 45.26 16.74
N GLU A 575 -10.29 44.63 15.59
CA GLU A 575 -10.75 45.32 14.37
C GLU A 575 -12.12 45.94 14.59
N ALA A 576 -13.06 45.17 15.14
CA ALA A 576 -14.42 45.63 15.41
C ALA A 576 -14.43 46.80 16.39
N ALA A 577 -13.63 46.73 17.46
CA ALA A 577 -13.53 47.81 18.44
C ALA A 577 -12.84 49.06 17.86
N ALA A 578 -11.80 48.89 17.04
CA ALA A 578 -11.09 49.99 16.40
C ALA A 578 -11.97 50.72 15.38
N ARG A 579 -12.92 50.02 14.75
CA ARG A 579 -13.89 50.60 13.81
C ARG A 579 -14.87 51.57 14.47
N SER A 580 -15.10 51.43 15.77
CA SER A 580 -15.99 52.30 16.55
C SER A 580 -15.28 53.49 17.21
N LEU A 581 -13.98 53.67 17.01
CA LEU A 581 -13.25 54.85 17.51
C LEU A 581 -13.57 56.07 16.64
N GLU A 582 -14.10 57.14 17.25
CA GLU A 582 -14.36 58.42 16.57
C GLU A 582 -13.05 59.10 16.13
N GLU A 583 -12.01 59.04 16.97
CA GLU A 583 -10.69 59.61 16.69
C GLU A 583 -9.59 58.55 16.92
N PRO A 584 -9.03 57.95 15.86
CA PRO A 584 -8.07 56.86 15.96
C PRO A 584 -6.64 57.37 16.21
N ALA A 585 -6.43 58.16 17.28
CA ALA A 585 -5.08 58.58 17.68
C ALA A 585 -4.20 57.34 18.01
N PRO A 586 -2.90 57.33 17.67
CA PRO A 586 -2.04 56.17 17.88
C PRO A 586 -2.06 55.64 19.32
N GLU A 587 -2.04 56.53 20.32
CA GLU A 587 -2.10 56.15 21.74
C GLU A 587 -3.43 55.49 22.11
N LYS A 588 -4.54 55.97 21.54
CA LYS A 588 -5.89 55.38 21.73
C LYS A 588 -5.96 53.98 21.11
N ILE A 589 -5.39 53.78 19.93
CA ILE A 589 -5.33 52.45 19.28
C ILE A 589 -4.52 51.48 20.15
N LYS A 590 -3.34 51.89 20.62
CA LYS A 590 -2.49 51.04 21.47
C LYS A 590 -3.22 50.64 22.77
N ALA A 591 -3.82 51.62 23.45
CA ALA A 591 -4.58 51.36 24.68
C ALA A 591 -5.80 50.44 24.43
N LEU A 592 -6.44 50.57 23.27
CA LEU A 592 -7.55 49.70 22.88
C LEU A 592 -7.10 48.25 22.69
N ILE A 593 -6.00 48.03 21.97
CA ILE A 593 -5.44 46.69 21.75
C ILE A 593 -5.12 46.03 23.09
N GLU A 594 -4.40 46.73 23.97
CA GLU A 594 -4.05 46.23 25.31
C GLU A 594 -5.31 45.84 26.10
N LYS A 595 -6.29 46.74 26.17
CA LYS A 595 -7.53 46.51 26.90
C LYS A 595 -8.28 45.27 26.39
N ILE A 596 -8.50 45.17 25.08
CA ILE A 596 -9.28 44.07 24.50
C ILE A 596 -8.58 42.73 24.69
N VAL A 597 -7.28 42.67 24.42
CA VAL A 597 -6.50 41.43 24.57
C VAL A 597 -6.46 41.00 26.04
N ASP A 598 -6.20 41.92 26.97
CA ASP A 598 -6.15 41.62 28.39
C ASP A 598 -7.51 41.20 28.95
N GLU A 599 -8.62 41.77 28.46
CA GLU A 599 -9.97 41.33 28.83
C GLU A 599 -10.23 39.87 28.40
N LYS A 600 -9.81 39.48 27.19
CA LYS A 600 -9.96 38.09 26.73
C LYS A 600 -9.11 37.11 27.52
N VAL A 601 -7.90 37.51 27.90
CA VAL A 601 -7.01 36.71 28.77
C VAL A 601 -7.63 36.56 30.16
N LYS A 602 -8.16 37.64 30.76
CA LYS A 602 -8.83 37.59 32.07
C LYS A 602 -10.12 36.78 32.06
N ASP A 603 -10.84 36.74 30.93
CA ASP A 603 -12.05 35.92 30.73
C ASP A 603 -11.71 34.47 30.31
N HIS A 604 -10.45 34.02 30.50
CA HIS A 604 -10.00 32.64 30.26
C HIS A 604 -10.23 32.13 28.81
N GLN A 605 -10.32 33.05 27.84
CA GLN A 605 -10.59 32.67 26.44
C GLN A 605 -9.37 32.03 25.76
N MET A 606 -8.17 32.21 26.31
CA MET A 606 -6.92 31.74 25.71
C MET A 606 -6.43 30.40 26.28
N ASP A 607 -7.06 29.90 27.35
CA ASP A 607 -6.55 28.79 28.18
C ASP A 607 -6.28 27.49 27.40
N ASN A 608 -7.06 27.23 26.35
CA ASN A 608 -6.92 26.01 25.53
C ASN A 608 -6.27 26.26 24.15
N SER A 609 -5.83 27.48 23.87
CA SER A 609 -5.33 27.87 22.53
C SER A 609 -3.90 27.40 22.25
N GLY A 610 -3.10 27.18 23.30
CA GLY A 610 -1.66 26.93 23.18
C GLY A 610 -0.81 28.17 22.91
N LEU A 611 -1.37 29.38 23.00
CA LEU A 611 -0.60 30.63 23.00
C LEU A 611 0.14 30.81 24.32
N SER A 612 1.43 31.19 24.25
CA SER A 612 2.18 31.65 25.41
C SER A 612 1.97 33.15 25.66
N LEU A 613 2.29 33.65 26.86
CA LEU A 613 2.29 35.10 27.14
C LEU A 613 3.19 35.88 26.18
N LYS A 614 4.32 35.29 25.76
CA LYS A 614 5.22 35.88 24.78
C LYS A 614 4.57 36.00 23.40
N ASP A 615 3.75 35.01 23.00
CA ASP A 615 3.01 35.08 21.75
C ASP A 615 1.96 36.19 21.80
N ILE A 616 1.26 36.34 22.95
CA ILE A 616 0.25 37.39 23.16
C ILE A 616 0.85 38.78 23.00
N GLU A 617 1.98 39.06 23.65
CA GLU A 617 2.66 40.36 23.50
C GLU A 617 3.08 40.63 22.05
N LYS A 618 3.61 39.60 21.36
CA LYS A 618 3.98 39.73 19.95
C LYS A 618 2.77 39.98 19.04
N ILE A 619 1.61 39.41 19.35
CA ILE A 619 0.36 39.67 18.63
C ILE A 619 -0.06 41.14 18.80
N LYS A 620 -0.01 41.68 20.03
CA LYS A 620 -0.31 43.10 20.31
C LYS A 620 0.59 44.04 19.50
N GLU A 621 1.90 43.76 19.48
CA GLU A 621 2.89 44.51 18.71
C GLU A 621 2.60 44.53 17.20
N VAL A 622 2.10 43.42 16.64
CA VAL A 622 1.76 43.31 15.21
C VAL A 622 0.44 44.00 14.85
N PHE A 623 -0.56 43.95 15.72
CA PHE A 623 -1.85 44.61 15.48
C PHE A 623 -1.73 46.13 15.42
N TYR A 624 -0.87 46.70 16.25
CA TYR A 624 -0.69 48.15 16.37
C TYR A 624 -0.40 48.87 15.03
N PRO A 625 0.70 48.58 14.30
CA PRO A 625 1.02 49.28 13.06
C PRO A 625 -0.02 49.07 11.96
N PHE A 626 -0.66 47.89 11.93
CA PHE A 626 -1.67 47.57 10.93
C PHE A 626 -2.94 48.43 11.11
N LEU A 627 -3.37 48.62 12.37
CA LEU A 627 -4.54 49.44 12.69
C LEU A 627 -4.26 50.93 12.55
N CYS A 628 -3.05 51.41 12.87
CA CYS A 628 -2.66 52.77 12.57
C CYS A 628 -2.69 53.03 11.05
N GLY A 629 -2.07 52.17 10.25
CA GLY A 629 -1.98 52.35 8.79
C GLY A 629 -3.32 52.30 8.06
N SER A 630 -4.27 51.48 8.52
CA SER A 630 -5.62 51.40 7.94
C SER A 630 -6.54 52.58 8.30
N ARG A 631 -6.14 53.44 9.25
CA ARG A 631 -6.94 54.54 9.79
C ARG A 631 -6.35 55.92 9.53
N HIS A 632 -5.20 56.01 8.85
CA HIS A 632 -4.72 57.31 8.36
C HIS A 632 -5.66 57.78 7.25
N GLU A 633 -6.28 58.95 7.45
CA GLU A 633 -6.99 59.66 6.39
C GLU A 633 -6.07 59.81 5.18
N ARG A 634 -6.61 59.59 3.98
CA ARG A 634 -5.93 60.03 2.75
C ARG A 634 -5.61 61.50 2.96
N ILE A 635 -4.32 61.85 2.88
CA ILE A 635 -3.90 63.25 2.80
C ILE A 635 -4.66 63.85 1.61
N ASP A 636 -5.58 64.76 1.91
CA ASP A 636 -6.29 65.49 0.89
C ASP A 636 -5.29 66.47 0.27
N TYR A 637 -4.93 66.24 -1.00
CA TYR A 637 -4.10 67.16 -1.75
C TYR A 637 -4.97 68.30 -2.33
N GLU A 638 -5.81 68.92 -1.51
CA GLU A 638 -6.46 70.18 -1.86
C GLU A 638 -5.56 71.34 -1.40
N GLY A 639 -4.67 71.76 -2.30
CA GLY A 639 -3.75 72.88 -2.04
C GLY A 639 -2.60 73.07 -3.02
N LEU A 640 -2.57 72.39 -4.17
CA LEU A 640 -1.60 72.63 -5.24
C LEU A 640 -2.32 72.82 -6.57
N GLY A 641 -2.91 74.00 -6.72
CA GLY A 641 -3.59 74.44 -7.93
C GLY A 641 -4.17 75.84 -7.77
N GLU A 642 -3.29 76.83 -7.54
CA GLU A 642 -3.57 78.22 -7.94
C GLU A 642 -3.02 78.47 -9.35
#